data_AF-A0A1Q7MPH0-F1
#
_entry.id   AF-A0A1Q7MPH0-F1
#
_cell.length_a   1.000
_cell.length_b   1.000
_cell.length_c   1.000
_cell.angle_alpha   90.00
_cell.angle_beta   90.00
_cell.angle_gamma   90.00
#
_symmetry.space_group_name_H-M   'P 1'
#
loop_
_entity.id
_entity.type
_entity.pdbx_description
1 polymer ?
#
loop_
_entity_poly.entity_id
_entity_poly.type
_entity_poly.pdbx_seq_one_letter_code
_entity_poly.pdbx_strand_id
1 'polypeptide(L)'
;MSQRTCWRRSSLEGWKKTEPYVAATLNIGTIIVDALMILVIIKEPLSYFRPYKTYFLTIYAFFNAFPVSQLVLIFFPNQDLIRLTTQAFAAAAAIIATLWGLLVTKLYFYPEKFSLRSALANPRKPIHLAFLLYLVPMVLLVILTIVDAPSIDPRPNRQAFYVLDNTYYQVVGLGSFLLTVAAVVISAFTLYSFIVLSRLRSQLRDREVRGALRVIARCFAAISVLLLFGYATASFGYSLLGVVHFACVILLLLSVTAFKRPTFLRAFLGLVPSLGPNPGVMRGDQIVLIYEKDEAKMTPIARFVNEGVNQQNRVLYFHSNDEGAARDELSRNGVDVKHNLTKGNLRLPSLESLYQGENLLDEEAAIGQCQELANETRALSKNGLRIVIDYGDRIKRPLQKFVSHIADSRWATPDHYVQVMMTFADRAFENEQATLSLLKSKVPVIDLTESSDVFSRTVGLSHDEIAGRKILLEYDPLSGYEKILKSLATEATSNFERVILFTRKDSPIHSTMEDEPGLKMFVLTSRVSYPKEESENVVLIPAFDSSLILDSMNKTIEAYAATPFTMIFDNISHQIFTLGTERAHSFVRQALELMVSNRITGVFLLNYPAHDVKTVSMFENLFDLELISSQGTRIPEVRKKLTLSA
;
A
#
# COMPACT_ATOMS: atom_id res chain seq x y z
N MET A 1 -80.79 -22.23 -40.68
CA MET A 1 -80.24 -21.42 -39.58
C MET A 1 -80.03 -22.30 -38.36
N SER A 2 -78.89 -22.99 -38.22
CA SER A 2 -78.46 -23.69 -36.98
C SER A 2 -77.18 -24.47 -37.27
N GLN A 3 -76.03 -23.80 -37.43
CA GLN A 3 -74.71 -24.46 -37.39
C GLN A 3 -73.47 -23.54 -37.40
N ARG A 4 -73.63 -22.21 -37.47
CA ARG A 4 -72.47 -21.27 -37.44
C ARG A 4 -72.14 -20.66 -36.07
N THR A 5 -72.89 -20.97 -35.01
CA THR A 5 -72.67 -20.40 -33.67
C THR A 5 -71.94 -21.30 -32.68
N CYS A 6 -71.63 -22.55 -33.03
CA CYS A 6 -71.00 -23.50 -32.10
C CYS A 6 -69.45 -23.48 -32.12
N TRP A 7 -68.83 -22.99 -33.21
CA TRP A 7 -67.36 -22.96 -33.34
C TRP A 7 -66.67 -21.74 -32.72
N ARG A 8 -67.42 -20.71 -32.31
CA ARG A 8 -66.85 -19.50 -31.70
C ARG A 8 -66.83 -19.50 -30.18
N ARG A 9 -67.39 -20.54 -29.54
CA ARG A 9 -67.44 -20.67 -28.07
C ARG A 9 -66.40 -21.67 -27.52
N SER A 10 -65.91 -22.62 -28.33
CA SER A 10 -64.90 -23.60 -27.91
C SER A 10 -63.45 -23.10 -28.02
N SER A 11 -63.17 -22.01 -28.74
CA SER A 11 -61.81 -21.45 -28.85
C SER A 11 -61.48 -20.36 -27.81
N LEU A 12 -62.45 -19.98 -26.96
CA LEU A 12 -62.31 -18.96 -25.92
C LEU A 12 -62.33 -19.52 -24.48
N GLU A 13 -62.54 -20.83 -24.30
CA GLU A 13 -62.46 -21.51 -22.99
C GLU A 13 -61.12 -22.25 -22.76
N GLY A 14 -60.22 -22.23 -23.76
CA GLY A 14 -58.88 -22.83 -23.67
C GLY A 14 -57.82 -21.95 -22.99
N TRP A 15 -58.10 -20.68 -22.74
CA TRP A 15 -57.30 -19.81 -21.87
C TRP A 15 -57.75 -20.00 -20.42
N LYS A 16 -57.70 -21.24 -19.94
CA LYS A 16 -57.65 -21.51 -18.50
C LYS A 16 -56.43 -20.75 -17.97
N LYS A 17 -56.71 -19.73 -17.16
CA LYS A 17 -55.79 -18.96 -16.30
C LYS A 17 -54.36 -19.52 -16.35
N THR A 18 -53.47 -18.83 -17.05
CA THR A 18 -52.05 -18.88 -16.72
C THR A 18 -51.92 -18.34 -15.30
N GLU A 19 -52.06 -19.21 -14.30
CA GLU A 19 -51.75 -18.85 -12.93
C GLU A 19 -50.30 -18.33 -12.91
N PRO A 20 -50.06 -17.11 -12.44
CA PRO A 20 -48.71 -16.57 -12.43
C PRO A 20 -47.87 -17.39 -11.46
N TYR A 21 -46.89 -18.14 -11.98
CA TYR A 21 -45.83 -18.74 -11.18
C TYR A 21 -44.87 -17.63 -10.72
N VAL A 22 -45.33 -16.79 -9.79
CA VAL A 22 -44.56 -15.67 -9.23
C VAL A 22 -43.28 -16.18 -8.58
N ALA A 23 -43.31 -17.29 -7.85
CA ALA A 23 -42.10 -17.87 -7.25
C ALA A 23 -41.12 -18.39 -8.30
N ALA A 24 -41.59 -19.00 -9.39
CA ALA A 24 -40.72 -19.39 -10.51
C ALA A 24 -40.11 -18.16 -11.19
N THR A 25 -40.90 -17.13 -11.42
CA THR A 25 -40.48 -15.86 -12.02
C THR A 25 -39.38 -15.19 -11.18
N LEU A 26 -39.52 -15.18 -9.85
CA LEU A 26 -38.51 -14.66 -8.93
C LEU A 26 -37.20 -15.47 -8.96
N ASN A 27 -37.27 -16.81 -9.01
CA ASN A 27 -36.08 -17.65 -9.11
C ASN A 27 -35.37 -17.47 -10.47
N ILE A 28 -36.12 -17.36 -11.57
CA ILE A 28 -35.54 -17.04 -12.90
C ILE A 28 -34.90 -15.65 -12.89
N GLY A 29 -35.58 -14.65 -12.33
CA GLY A 29 -35.04 -13.30 -12.18
C GLY A 29 -33.75 -13.28 -11.35
N THR A 30 -33.70 -14.09 -10.29
CA THR A 30 -32.50 -14.27 -9.46
C THR A 30 -31.32 -14.77 -10.31
N ILE A 31 -31.52 -15.83 -11.10
CA ILE A 31 -30.48 -16.39 -11.99
C ILE A 31 -30.01 -15.36 -13.03
N ILE A 32 -30.93 -14.58 -13.61
CA ILE A 32 -30.59 -13.54 -14.60
C ILE A 32 -29.72 -12.45 -13.97
N VAL A 33 -30.10 -11.95 -12.79
CA VAL A 33 -29.31 -10.93 -12.06
C VAL A 33 -27.93 -11.47 -11.71
N ASP A 34 -27.85 -12.73 -11.28
CA ASP A 34 -26.61 -13.42 -10.95
C ASP A 34 -25.66 -13.52 -12.16
N ALA A 35 -26.19 -13.96 -13.31
CA ALA A 35 -25.45 -14.04 -14.57
C ALA A 35 -24.95 -12.68 -15.05
N LEU A 36 -25.79 -11.63 -14.93
CA LEU A 36 -25.39 -10.26 -15.25
C LEU A 36 -24.24 -9.79 -14.34
N MET A 37 -24.30 -10.10 -13.05
CA MET A 37 -23.23 -9.77 -12.10
C MET A 37 -21.93 -10.51 -12.41
N ILE A 38 -21.99 -11.78 -12.80
CA ILE A 38 -20.82 -12.53 -13.27
C ILE A 38 -20.19 -11.83 -14.48
N LEU A 39 -20.99 -11.43 -15.47
CA LEU A 39 -20.49 -10.71 -16.65
C LEU A 39 -19.85 -9.36 -16.29
N VAL A 40 -20.49 -8.58 -15.40
CA VAL A 40 -19.96 -7.31 -14.90
C VAL A 40 -18.61 -7.52 -14.21
N ILE A 41 -18.50 -8.52 -13.34
CA ILE A 41 -17.26 -8.82 -12.62
C ILE A 41 -16.16 -9.31 -13.58
N ILE A 42 -16.49 -10.13 -14.58
CA ILE A 42 -15.54 -10.60 -15.60
C ILE A 42 -14.99 -9.43 -16.42
N LYS A 43 -15.84 -8.48 -16.82
CA LYS A 43 -15.45 -7.31 -17.63
C LYS A 43 -14.78 -6.20 -16.81
N GLU A 44 -14.71 -6.32 -15.49
CA GLU A 44 -14.15 -5.30 -14.62
C GLU A 44 -12.64 -5.08 -14.89
N PRO A 45 -12.21 -3.84 -15.23
CA PRO A 45 -10.82 -3.51 -15.54
C PRO A 45 -9.97 -3.21 -14.29
N LEU A 46 -10.58 -3.09 -13.10
CA LEU A 46 -9.88 -2.72 -11.86
C LEU A 46 -8.85 -3.79 -11.44
N SER A 47 -7.57 -3.46 -11.62
CA SER A 47 -6.39 -4.27 -11.25
C SER A 47 -6.46 -4.77 -9.79
N TYR A 48 -6.84 -3.89 -8.86
CA TYR A 48 -6.95 -4.19 -7.42
C TYR A 48 -7.93 -5.30 -7.08
N PHE A 49 -9.05 -5.42 -7.81
CA PHE A 49 -10.06 -6.45 -7.52
C PHE A 49 -9.61 -7.85 -7.95
N ARG A 50 -8.57 -7.95 -8.80
CA ARG A 50 -8.13 -9.20 -9.44
C ARG A 50 -7.82 -10.36 -8.47
N PRO A 51 -7.15 -10.17 -7.31
CA PRO A 51 -6.88 -11.26 -6.36
C PRO A 51 -8.15 -11.83 -5.70
N TYR A 52 -9.20 -11.03 -5.61
CA TYR A 52 -10.48 -11.41 -4.97
C TYR A 52 -11.58 -11.74 -5.98
N LYS A 53 -11.42 -11.33 -7.24
CA LYS A 53 -12.35 -11.55 -8.35
C LYS A 53 -12.81 -13.01 -8.44
N THR A 54 -11.88 -13.96 -8.35
CA THR A 54 -12.20 -15.38 -8.42
C THR A 54 -13.10 -15.84 -7.28
N TYR A 55 -12.99 -15.27 -6.08
CA TYR A 55 -13.88 -15.62 -4.97
C TYR A 55 -15.32 -15.23 -5.28
N PHE A 56 -15.55 -13.98 -5.68
CA PHE A 56 -16.89 -13.49 -5.98
C PHE A 56 -17.52 -14.20 -7.18
N LEU A 57 -16.75 -14.43 -8.26
CA LEU A 57 -17.24 -15.19 -9.41
C LEU A 57 -17.69 -16.60 -9.01
N THR A 58 -16.89 -17.29 -8.21
CA THR A 58 -17.23 -18.63 -7.72
C THR A 58 -18.44 -18.60 -6.78
N ILE A 59 -18.53 -17.61 -5.89
CA ILE A 59 -19.69 -17.44 -4.99
C ILE A 59 -20.99 -17.26 -5.79
N TYR A 60 -21.00 -16.38 -6.80
CA TYR A 60 -22.16 -16.19 -7.68
C TYR A 60 -22.48 -17.48 -8.45
N ALA A 61 -21.48 -18.10 -9.09
CA ALA A 61 -21.68 -19.35 -9.81
C ALA A 61 -22.35 -20.44 -8.96
N PHE A 62 -21.87 -20.67 -7.72
CA PHE A 62 -22.47 -21.65 -6.81
C PHE A 62 -23.81 -21.19 -6.22
N PHE A 63 -24.06 -19.88 -6.10
CA PHE A 63 -25.34 -19.36 -5.58
C PHE A 63 -26.53 -19.78 -6.46
N ASN A 64 -26.32 -19.99 -7.77
CA ASN A 64 -27.36 -20.48 -8.68
C ASN A 64 -27.96 -21.85 -8.29
N ALA A 65 -27.27 -22.66 -7.49
CA ALA A 65 -27.82 -23.92 -6.99
C ALA A 65 -29.10 -23.74 -6.15
N PHE A 66 -29.26 -22.58 -5.50
CA PHE A 66 -30.40 -22.23 -4.66
C PHE A 66 -31.69 -22.06 -5.48
N PRO A 67 -31.77 -21.12 -6.46
CA PRO A 67 -32.96 -20.96 -7.30
C PRO A 67 -33.19 -22.14 -8.24
N VAL A 68 -32.13 -22.81 -8.73
CA VAL A 68 -32.29 -23.99 -9.60
C VAL A 68 -32.95 -25.15 -8.87
N SER A 69 -32.57 -25.42 -7.61
CA SER A 69 -33.23 -26.46 -6.79
C SER A 69 -34.73 -26.16 -6.60
N GLN A 70 -35.12 -24.90 -6.44
CA GLN A 70 -36.53 -24.50 -6.34
C GLN A 70 -37.29 -24.67 -7.66
N LEU A 71 -36.69 -24.30 -8.79
CA LEU A 71 -37.31 -24.51 -10.10
C LEU A 71 -37.53 -25.99 -10.41
N VAL A 72 -36.57 -26.84 -10.02
CA VAL A 72 -36.73 -28.30 -10.14
C VAL A 72 -37.90 -28.81 -9.32
N LEU A 73 -38.08 -28.33 -8.08
CA LEU A 73 -39.23 -28.69 -7.25
C LEU A 73 -40.58 -28.25 -7.85
N ILE A 74 -40.62 -27.09 -8.52
CA ILE A 74 -41.86 -26.53 -9.09
C ILE A 74 -42.25 -27.27 -10.38
N PHE A 75 -41.29 -27.55 -11.27
CA PHE A 75 -41.57 -28.01 -12.63
C PHE A 75 -41.27 -29.50 -12.90
N PHE A 76 -40.41 -30.12 -12.09
CA PHE A 76 -39.88 -31.46 -12.38
C PHE A 76 -40.10 -32.40 -11.18
N PRO A 77 -41.21 -33.17 -11.14
CA PRO A 77 -41.54 -34.05 -10.01
C PRO A 77 -40.71 -35.35 -9.96
N ASN A 78 -39.51 -35.37 -10.56
CA ASN A 78 -38.63 -36.54 -10.54
C ASN A 78 -37.84 -36.58 -9.23
N GLN A 79 -38.05 -37.65 -8.45
CA GLN A 79 -37.46 -37.83 -7.12
C GLN A 79 -35.92 -37.85 -7.14
N ASP A 80 -35.32 -38.49 -8.14
CA ASP A 80 -33.85 -38.57 -8.26
C ASP A 80 -33.25 -37.19 -8.56
N LEU A 81 -33.92 -36.42 -9.42
CA LEU A 81 -33.50 -35.07 -9.78
C LEU A 81 -33.66 -34.10 -8.59
N ILE A 82 -34.75 -34.23 -7.82
CA ILE A 82 -34.97 -33.46 -6.59
C ILE A 82 -33.87 -33.76 -5.56
N ARG A 83 -33.53 -35.03 -5.37
CA ARG A 83 -32.47 -35.44 -4.45
C ARG A 83 -31.11 -34.90 -4.88
N LEU A 84 -30.76 -35.09 -6.15
CA LEU A 84 -29.50 -34.62 -6.72
C LEU A 84 -29.34 -33.10 -6.59
N THR A 85 -30.39 -32.34 -6.92
CA THR A 85 -30.36 -30.88 -6.82
C THR A 85 -30.30 -30.39 -5.38
N THR A 86 -30.91 -31.11 -4.43
CA THR A 86 -30.80 -30.80 -2.99
C THR A 86 -29.37 -31.06 -2.47
N GLN A 87 -28.73 -32.14 -2.92
CA GLN A 87 -27.32 -32.42 -2.60
C GLN A 87 -26.39 -31.36 -3.19
N ALA A 88 -26.60 -30.98 -4.46
CA ALA A 88 -25.83 -29.93 -5.12
C ALA A 88 -26.00 -28.57 -4.41
N PHE A 89 -27.22 -28.25 -3.99
CA PHE A 89 -27.52 -27.07 -3.17
C PHE A 89 -26.74 -27.06 -1.85
N ALA A 90 -26.75 -28.16 -1.09
CA ALA A 90 -26.06 -28.23 0.20
C ALA A 90 -24.53 -28.14 0.05
N ALA A 91 -23.98 -28.78 -1.00
CA ALA A 91 -22.57 -28.64 -1.35
C ALA A 91 -22.21 -27.20 -1.75
N ALA A 92 -23.04 -26.56 -2.57
CA ALA A 92 -22.87 -25.16 -2.94
C ALA A 92 -22.89 -24.23 -1.72
N ALA A 93 -23.80 -24.43 -0.78
CA ALA A 93 -23.86 -23.66 0.47
C ALA A 93 -22.57 -23.79 1.29
N ALA A 94 -22.04 -25.00 1.45
CA ALA A 94 -20.78 -25.24 2.17
C ALA A 94 -19.56 -24.61 1.45
N ILE A 95 -19.51 -24.68 0.11
CA ILE A 95 -18.46 -24.07 -0.69
C ILE A 95 -18.49 -22.54 -0.56
N ILE A 96 -19.68 -21.93 -0.69
CA ILE A 96 -19.86 -20.48 -0.54
C ILE A 96 -19.39 -20.03 0.85
N ALA A 97 -19.84 -20.70 1.90
CA ALA A 97 -19.41 -20.39 3.26
C ALA A 97 -17.89 -20.54 3.44
N THR A 98 -17.28 -21.58 2.88
CA THR A 98 -15.83 -21.79 2.92
C THR A 98 -15.07 -20.65 2.22
N LEU A 99 -15.50 -20.27 1.02
CA LEU A 99 -14.88 -19.19 0.25
C LEU A 99 -14.97 -17.84 0.96
N TRP A 100 -16.09 -17.56 1.61
CA TRP A 100 -16.26 -16.35 2.42
C TRP A 100 -15.40 -16.35 3.67
N GLY A 101 -15.35 -17.47 4.39
CA GLY A 101 -14.46 -17.61 5.54
C GLY A 101 -13.01 -17.34 5.14
N LEU A 102 -12.56 -17.94 4.03
CA LEU A 102 -11.22 -17.69 3.47
C LEU A 102 -11.00 -16.22 3.12
N LEU A 103 -11.97 -15.57 2.46
CA LEU A 103 -11.86 -14.17 2.08
C LEU A 103 -11.73 -13.26 3.31
N VAL A 104 -12.59 -13.43 4.31
CA VAL A 104 -12.60 -12.63 5.54
C VAL A 104 -11.30 -12.83 6.33
N THR A 105 -10.79 -14.05 6.42
CA THR A 105 -9.52 -14.34 7.09
C THR A 105 -8.32 -13.77 6.34
N LYS A 106 -8.34 -13.81 5.00
CA LYS A 106 -7.31 -13.15 4.17
C LYS A 106 -7.28 -11.64 4.40
N LEU A 107 -8.44 -10.99 4.49
CA LEU A 107 -8.52 -9.56 4.80
C LEU A 107 -7.99 -9.25 6.19
N TYR A 108 -8.25 -10.13 7.18
CA TYR A 108 -7.77 -9.94 8.54
C TYR A 108 -6.24 -9.98 8.65
N PHE A 109 -5.59 -10.91 7.94
CA PHE A 109 -4.13 -11.08 7.99
C PHE A 109 -3.37 -10.14 7.05
N TYR A 110 -4.06 -9.34 6.22
CA TYR A 110 -3.38 -8.40 5.33
C TYR A 110 -2.44 -7.47 6.11
N PRO A 111 -1.16 -7.28 5.68
CA PRO A 111 -0.57 -7.67 4.40
C PRO A 111 0.06 -9.09 4.33
N GLU A 112 0.03 -9.86 5.40
CA GLU A 112 0.61 -11.21 5.43
C GLU A 112 -0.17 -12.20 4.53
N LYS A 113 0.55 -13.18 3.96
CA LYS A 113 -0.05 -14.23 3.14
C LYS A 113 -0.77 -15.26 4.00
N PHE A 114 -2.10 -15.27 3.97
CA PHE A 114 -2.90 -16.36 4.53
C PHE A 114 -3.23 -17.44 3.48
N SER A 115 -3.03 -18.70 3.85
CA SER A 115 -3.46 -19.88 3.07
C SER A 115 -3.90 -21.01 4.00
N LEU A 116 -4.73 -21.93 3.48
CA LEU A 116 -5.15 -23.11 4.24
C LEU A 116 -3.94 -23.95 4.71
N ARG A 117 -2.91 -24.07 3.85
CA ARG A 117 -1.65 -24.76 4.18
C ARG A 117 -0.95 -24.09 5.36
N SER A 118 -0.93 -22.76 5.41
CA SER A 118 -0.37 -22.00 6.53
C SER A 118 -1.13 -22.25 7.85
N ALA A 119 -2.47 -22.35 7.78
CA ALA A 119 -3.28 -22.67 8.96
C ALA A 119 -3.06 -24.09 9.50
N LEU A 120 -2.90 -25.06 8.61
CA LEU A 120 -2.56 -26.43 8.99
C LEU A 120 -1.13 -26.55 9.54
N ALA A 121 -0.18 -25.77 9.03
CA ALA A 121 1.20 -25.79 9.50
C ALA A 121 1.36 -25.17 10.90
N ASN A 122 0.58 -24.15 11.24
CA ASN A 122 0.67 -23.44 12.52
C ASN A 122 -0.70 -23.30 13.23
N PRO A 123 -1.31 -24.41 13.68
CA PRO A 123 -2.67 -24.41 14.20
C PRO A 123 -2.79 -23.72 15.57
N ARG A 124 -1.68 -23.52 16.30
CA ARG A 124 -1.68 -22.91 17.64
C ARG A 124 -1.93 -21.39 17.63
N LYS A 125 -1.84 -20.72 16.47
CA LYS A 125 -2.21 -19.31 16.37
C LYS A 125 -3.73 -19.17 16.52
N PRO A 126 -4.25 -18.25 17.35
CA PRO A 126 -5.67 -18.23 17.75
C PRO A 126 -6.65 -18.08 16.58
N ILE A 127 -6.29 -17.31 15.55
CA ILE A 127 -7.15 -17.09 14.38
C ILE A 127 -7.05 -18.25 13.38
N HIS A 128 -5.90 -18.92 13.30
CA HIS A 128 -5.78 -20.14 12.50
C HIS A 128 -6.62 -21.26 13.12
N LEU A 129 -6.58 -21.41 14.45
CA LEU A 129 -7.45 -22.35 15.17
C LEU A 129 -8.94 -22.02 14.95
N ALA A 130 -9.33 -20.75 15.11
CA ALA A 130 -10.71 -20.32 14.90
C ALA A 130 -11.18 -20.60 13.46
N PHE A 131 -10.32 -20.39 12.45
CA PHE A 131 -10.62 -20.71 11.07
C PHE A 131 -10.73 -22.22 10.82
N LEU A 132 -9.88 -23.04 11.42
CA LEU A 132 -9.96 -24.50 11.30
C LEU A 132 -11.25 -25.04 11.93
N LEU A 133 -11.63 -24.54 13.12
CA LEU A 133 -12.90 -24.88 13.77
C LEU A 133 -14.10 -24.44 12.93
N TYR A 134 -14.01 -23.28 12.27
CA TYR A 134 -15.01 -22.79 11.35
C TYR A 134 -15.26 -23.72 10.15
N LEU A 135 -14.23 -24.41 9.65
CA LEU A 135 -14.36 -25.31 8.50
C LEU A 135 -15.06 -26.64 8.82
N VAL A 136 -14.99 -27.11 10.08
CA VAL A 136 -15.57 -28.39 10.51
C VAL A 136 -17.04 -28.56 10.10
N PRO A 137 -17.97 -27.63 10.42
CA PRO A 137 -19.37 -27.79 10.03
C PRO A 137 -19.60 -27.76 8.51
N MET A 138 -18.76 -27.05 7.74
CA MET A 138 -18.87 -26.99 6.27
C MET A 138 -18.52 -28.34 5.64
N VAL A 139 -17.41 -28.94 6.10
CA VAL A 139 -16.98 -30.27 5.65
C VAL A 139 -17.99 -31.33 6.07
N LEU A 140 -18.49 -31.24 7.30
CA LEU A 140 -19.50 -32.15 7.83
C LEU A 140 -20.79 -32.12 7.01
N LEU A 141 -21.28 -30.94 6.62
CA LEU A 141 -22.48 -30.80 5.78
C LEU A 141 -22.31 -31.53 4.44
N VAL A 142 -21.18 -31.33 3.75
CA VAL A 142 -20.90 -31.99 2.47
C VAL A 142 -20.88 -33.52 2.65
N ILE A 143 -20.15 -34.03 3.65
CA ILE A 143 -20.05 -35.47 3.91
C ILE A 143 -21.44 -36.05 4.18
N LEU A 144 -22.23 -35.43 5.06
CA LEU A 144 -23.55 -35.94 5.43
C LEU A 144 -24.54 -35.94 4.25
N THR A 145 -24.50 -34.94 3.39
CA THR A 145 -25.39 -34.88 2.22
C THR A 145 -25.11 -35.99 1.19
N ILE A 146 -23.89 -36.53 1.19
CA ILE A 146 -23.46 -37.64 0.32
C ILE A 146 -23.73 -38.99 1.00
N VAL A 147 -23.31 -39.15 2.26
CA VAL A 147 -23.34 -40.43 2.99
C VAL A 147 -24.75 -40.75 3.49
N ASP A 148 -25.50 -39.75 3.92
CA ASP A 148 -26.86 -39.90 4.48
C ASP A 148 -27.92 -39.39 3.51
N ALA A 149 -27.85 -39.88 2.27
CA ALA A 149 -28.86 -39.61 1.25
C ALA A 149 -30.32 -39.89 1.71
N PRO A 150 -30.62 -40.93 2.54
CA PRO A 150 -31.97 -41.19 3.07
C PRO A 150 -32.57 -40.05 3.91
N SER A 151 -31.74 -39.21 4.53
CA SER A 151 -32.19 -38.01 5.25
C SER A 151 -32.70 -36.89 4.34
N ILE A 152 -32.61 -37.04 3.03
CA ILE A 152 -33.29 -36.22 2.03
C ILE A 152 -34.48 -37.04 1.51
N ASP A 153 -35.68 -36.69 1.95
CA ASP A 153 -36.95 -37.34 1.58
C ASP A 153 -37.66 -36.55 0.46
N PRO A 154 -37.58 -36.99 -0.81
CA PRO A 154 -38.23 -36.35 -1.95
C PRO A 154 -39.68 -36.82 -2.15
N ARG A 155 -40.29 -37.53 -1.20
CA ARG A 155 -41.63 -38.09 -1.38
C ARG A 155 -42.68 -36.99 -1.62
N PRO A 156 -43.63 -37.22 -2.54
CA PRO A 156 -44.61 -36.21 -2.99
C PRO A 156 -45.65 -35.82 -1.92
N ASN A 157 -45.66 -36.50 -0.76
CA ASN A 157 -46.65 -36.28 0.30
C ASN A 157 -46.36 -35.03 1.16
N ARG A 158 -45.20 -34.38 1.00
CA ARG A 158 -44.89 -33.12 1.67
C ARG A 158 -45.11 -31.94 0.73
N GLN A 159 -46.05 -31.09 1.09
CA GLN A 159 -46.38 -29.87 0.36
C GLN A 159 -46.18 -28.65 1.25
N ALA A 160 -45.75 -27.54 0.66
CA ALA A 160 -45.80 -26.23 1.30
C ALA A 160 -46.66 -25.29 0.47
N PHE A 161 -47.35 -24.39 1.17
CA PHE A 161 -48.10 -23.30 0.60
C PHE A 161 -47.13 -22.20 0.14
N TYR A 162 -47.08 -21.95 -1.15
CA TYR A 162 -46.29 -20.87 -1.75
C TYR A 162 -47.11 -19.59 -1.68
N VAL A 163 -46.73 -18.73 -0.73
CA VAL A 163 -47.53 -17.57 -0.30
C VAL A 163 -47.83 -16.61 -1.46
N LEU A 164 -46.91 -16.46 -2.41
CA LEU A 164 -47.07 -15.56 -3.55
C LEU A 164 -47.85 -16.17 -4.71
N ASP A 165 -47.80 -17.49 -4.86
CA ASP A 165 -48.50 -18.21 -5.93
C ASP A 165 -49.91 -18.62 -5.50
N ASN A 166 -50.20 -18.55 -4.18
CA ASN A 166 -51.45 -18.99 -3.55
C ASN A 166 -51.77 -20.46 -3.87
N THR A 167 -50.74 -21.30 -3.99
CA THR A 167 -50.81 -22.71 -4.40
C THR A 167 -49.87 -23.58 -3.56
N TYR A 168 -50.09 -24.90 -3.58
CA TYR A 168 -49.24 -25.88 -2.90
C TYR A 168 -48.27 -26.54 -3.89
N TYR A 169 -46.98 -26.50 -3.59
CA TYR A 169 -45.97 -27.27 -4.34
C TYR A 169 -45.24 -28.26 -3.42
N GLN A 170 -44.57 -29.23 -4.04
CA GLN A 170 -43.76 -30.22 -3.34
C GLN A 170 -42.58 -29.56 -2.65
N VAL A 171 -42.25 -30.06 -1.45
CA VAL A 171 -41.09 -29.63 -0.67
C VAL A 171 -40.31 -30.84 -0.19
N VAL A 172 -38.98 -30.70 -0.16
CA VAL A 172 -38.07 -31.74 0.31
C VAL A 172 -38.10 -31.83 1.83
N GLY A 173 -38.31 -33.02 2.36
CA GLY A 173 -38.09 -33.29 3.77
C GLY A 173 -36.60 -33.45 4.07
N LEU A 174 -36.09 -32.67 5.03
CA LEU A 174 -34.75 -32.88 5.59
C LEU A 174 -34.86 -33.58 6.95
N GLY A 175 -34.00 -34.56 7.21
CA GLY A 175 -33.87 -35.20 8.52
C GLY A 175 -33.47 -34.20 9.61
N SER A 176 -33.88 -34.46 10.85
CA SER A 176 -33.61 -33.58 12.01
C SER A 176 -32.11 -33.34 12.23
N PHE A 177 -31.28 -34.36 11.99
CA PHE A 177 -29.83 -34.25 12.09
C PHE A 177 -29.24 -33.33 11.01
N LEU A 178 -29.68 -33.49 9.75
CA LEU A 178 -29.24 -32.66 8.63
C LEU A 178 -29.68 -31.19 8.80
N LEU A 179 -30.90 -30.95 9.30
CA LEU A 179 -31.38 -29.62 9.67
C LEU A 179 -30.53 -28.98 10.77
N THR A 180 -30.14 -29.76 11.78
CA THR A 180 -29.29 -29.26 12.88
C THR A 180 -27.91 -28.85 12.35
N VAL A 181 -27.30 -29.67 11.50
CA VAL A 181 -25.99 -29.35 10.89
C VAL A 181 -26.11 -28.14 9.97
N ALA A 182 -27.17 -28.02 9.17
CA ALA A 182 -27.42 -26.84 8.34
C ALA A 182 -27.58 -25.56 9.18
N ALA A 183 -28.28 -25.62 10.32
CA ALA A 183 -28.41 -24.50 11.24
C ALA A 183 -27.06 -24.11 11.87
N VAL A 184 -26.23 -25.10 12.24
CA VAL A 184 -24.86 -24.86 12.74
C VAL A 184 -23.99 -24.22 11.66
N VAL A 185 -24.09 -24.67 10.40
CA VAL A 185 -23.38 -24.05 9.26
C VAL A 185 -23.74 -22.59 9.09
N ILE A 186 -25.03 -22.25 9.09
CA ILE A 186 -25.50 -20.86 8.96
C ILE A 186 -25.02 -20.01 10.15
N SER A 187 -25.05 -20.58 11.37
CA SER A 187 -24.60 -19.91 12.59
C SER A 187 -23.08 -19.69 12.60
N ALA A 188 -22.30 -20.67 12.18
CA ALA A 188 -20.84 -20.55 12.08
C ALA A 188 -20.44 -19.53 11.00
N PHE A 189 -21.08 -19.60 9.82
CA PHE A 189 -20.93 -18.64 8.72
C PHE A 189 -21.14 -17.19 9.17
N THR A 190 -22.24 -16.92 9.87
CA THR A 190 -22.54 -15.56 10.37
C THR A 190 -21.57 -15.11 11.43
N LEU A 191 -21.41 -15.90 12.49
CA LEU A 191 -20.71 -15.49 13.68
C LEU A 191 -19.22 -15.28 13.41
N TYR A 192 -18.60 -16.20 12.66
CA TYR A 192 -17.19 -16.09 12.30
C TYR A 192 -16.92 -14.85 11.45
N SER A 193 -17.65 -14.67 10.35
CA SER A 193 -17.46 -13.53 9.46
C SER A 193 -17.72 -12.20 10.18
N PHE A 194 -18.74 -12.13 11.04
CA PHE A 194 -19.04 -10.93 11.81
C PHE A 194 -17.94 -10.59 12.82
N ILE A 195 -17.48 -11.56 13.62
CA ILE A 195 -16.45 -11.34 14.65
C ILE A 195 -15.13 -10.90 13.99
N VAL A 196 -14.68 -11.61 12.95
CA VAL A 196 -13.41 -11.32 12.29
C VAL A 196 -13.43 -9.96 11.61
N LEU A 197 -14.50 -9.62 10.88
CA LEU A 197 -14.64 -8.30 10.24
C LEU A 197 -14.82 -7.18 11.28
N SER A 198 -15.52 -7.42 12.39
CA SER A 198 -15.68 -6.43 13.46
C SER A 198 -14.34 -6.14 14.16
N ARG A 199 -13.54 -7.18 14.41
CA ARG A 199 -12.19 -7.05 14.97
C ARG A 199 -11.26 -6.29 14.01
N LEU A 200 -11.26 -6.66 12.73
CA LEU A 200 -10.51 -5.96 11.69
C LEU A 200 -10.92 -4.47 11.61
N ARG A 201 -12.23 -4.20 11.64
CA ARG A 201 -12.77 -2.83 11.64
C ARG A 201 -12.28 -2.01 12.84
N SER A 202 -12.11 -2.63 14.01
CA SER A 202 -11.63 -1.93 15.21
C SER A 202 -10.15 -1.52 15.13
N GLN A 203 -9.37 -2.19 14.29
CA GLN A 203 -7.94 -1.93 14.09
C GLN A 203 -7.67 -0.82 13.06
N LEU A 204 -8.67 -0.44 12.26
CA LEU A 204 -8.50 0.53 11.17
C LEU A 204 -8.95 1.93 11.58
N ARG A 205 -8.15 2.95 11.23
CA ARG A 205 -8.45 4.36 11.55
C ARG A 205 -9.42 5.00 10.53
N ASP A 206 -9.32 4.61 9.25
CA ASP A 206 -10.11 5.19 8.16
C ASP A 206 -11.63 4.97 8.35
N ARG A 207 -12.41 6.06 8.26
CA ARG A 207 -13.87 6.05 8.46
C ARG A 207 -14.61 5.38 7.30
N GLU A 208 -14.16 5.56 6.06
CA GLU A 208 -14.80 4.99 4.88
C GLU A 208 -14.59 3.49 4.78
N VAL A 209 -13.36 3.04 5.07
CA VAL A 209 -12.99 1.62 5.10
C VAL A 209 -13.77 0.89 6.19
N ARG A 210 -13.88 1.49 7.38
CA ARG A 210 -14.74 0.98 8.46
C ARG A 210 -16.22 0.95 8.06
N GLY A 211 -16.66 1.92 7.26
CA GLY A 211 -18.00 1.98 6.68
C GLY A 211 -18.26 0.80 5.72
N ALA A 212 -17.34 0.55 4.79
CA ALA A 212 -17.44 -0.56 3.85
C ALA A 212 -17.45 -1.93 4.56
N LEU A 213 -16.53 -2.16 5.51
CA LEU A 213 -16.52 -3.38 6.34
C LEU A 213 -17.84 -3.59 7.10
N ARG A 214 -18.44 -2.50 7.58
CA ARG A 214 -19.74 -2.55 8.27
C ARG A 214 -20.86 -2.94 7.32
N VAL A 215 -20.88 -2.40 6.10
CA VAL A 215 -21.88 -2.77 5.08
C VAL A 215 -21.75 -4.25 4.73
N ILE A 216 -20.52 -4.71 4.47
CA ILE A 216 -20.21 -6.12 4.17
C ILE A 216 -20.69 -7.04 5.30
N ALA A 217 -20.31 -6.76 6.55
CA ALA A 217 -20.72 -7.57 7.70
C ALA A 217 -22.25 -7.60 7.90
N ARG A 218 -22.93 -6.46 7.69
CA ARG A 218 -24.39 -6.38 7.78
C ARG A 218 -25.09 -7.15 6.67
N CYS A 219 -24.58 -7.08 5.44
CA CYS A 219 -25.16 -7.84 4.33
C CYS A 219 -25.09 -9.34 4.58
N PHE A 220 -23.98 -9.86 5.10
CA PHE A 220 -23.88 -11.29 5.43
C PHE A 220 -24.78 -11.69 6.59
N ALA A 221 -24.83 -10.89 7.65
CA ALA A 221 -25.77 -11.15 8.74
C ALA A 221 -27.23 -11.20 8.22
N ALA A 222 -27.60 -10.26 7.34
CA ALA A 222 -28.92 -10.21 6.72
C ALA A 222 -29.19 -11.42 5.81
N ILE A 223 -28.24 -11.81 4.94
CA ILE A 223 -28.36 -13.00 4.07
C ILE A 223 -28.65 -14.24 4.91
N SER A 224 -27.92 -14.45 5.99
CA SER A 224 -28.09 -15.64 6.82
C SER A 224 -29.39 -15.66 7.61
N VAL A 225 -29.82 -14.51 8.15
CA VAL A 225 -31.11 -14.40 8.82
C VAL A 225 -32.25 -14.67 7.83
N LEU A 226 -32.16 -14.13 6.61
CA LEU A 226 -33.15 -14.36 5.56
C LEU A 226 -33.21 -15.83 5.13
N LEU A 227 -32.05 -16.48 4.94
CA LEU A 227 -31.99 -17.90 4.60
C LEU A 227 -32.56 -18.76 5.73
N LEU A 228 -32.14 -18.53 6.98
CA LEU A 228 -32.64 -19.27 8.13
C LEU A 228 -34.15 -19.10 8.31
N PHE A 229 -34.65 -17.87 8.16
CA PHE A 229 -36.08 -17.57 8.17
C PHE A 229 -36.82 -18.31 7.06
N GLY A 230 -36.36 -18.21 5.81
CA GLY A 230 -37.02 -18.85 4.66
C GLY A 230 -37.09 -20.38 4.76
N TYR A 231 -36.02 -21.03 5.24
CA TYR A 231 -36.02 -22.48 5.43
C TYR A 231 -36.81 -22.92 6.68
N ALA A 232 -36.83 -22.11 7.74
CA ALA A 232 -37.67 -22.36 8.90
C ALA A 232 -39.16 -22.28 8.53
N THR A 233 -39.59 -21.23 7.82
CA THR A 233 -40.99 -21.11 7.37
C THR A 233 -41.38 -22.23 6.42
N ALA A 234 -40.47 -22.64 5.52
CA ALA A 234 -40.70 -23.78 4.63
C ALA A 234 -40.91 -25.09 5.40
N SER A 235 -40.20 -25.27 6.52
CA SER A 235 -40.38 -26.42 7.42
C SER A 235 -41.74 -26.42 8.13
N PHE A 236 -42.34 -25.24 8.34
CA PHE A 236 -43.72 -25.09 8.85
C PHE A 236 -44.79 -25.13 7.75
N GLY A 237 -44.41 -25.44 6.51
CA GLY A 237 -45.35 -25.58 5.39
C GLY A 237 -45.66 -24.28 4.63
N TYR A 238 -44.88 -23.21 4.82
CA TYR A 238 -45.02 -21.94 4.08
C TYR A 238 -43.73 -21.59 3.32
N SER A 239 -43.77 -21.51 1.99
CA SER A 239 -42.60 -21.19 1.18
C SER A 239 -42.55 -19.70 0.81
N LEU A 240 -41.45 -19.06 1.19
CA LEU A 240 -41.04 -17.70 0.78
C LEU A 240 -39.65 -17.70 0.11
N LEU A 241 -39.13 -18.89 -0.25
CA LEU A 241 -37.74 -19.07 -0.66
C LEU A 241 -37.38 -18.26 -1.93
N GLY A 242 -38.29 -18.13 -2.89
CA GLY A 242 -38.06 -17.30 -4.09
C GLY A 242 -37.79 -15.83 -3.77
N VAL A 243 -38.51 -15.25 -2.81
CA VAL A 243 -38.28 -13.86 -2.34
C VAL A 243 -36.98 -13.75 -1.59
N VAL A 244 -36.70 -14.73 -0.72
CA VAL A 244 -35.47 -14.80 0.07
C VAL A 244 -34.24 -14.87 -0.84
N HIS A 245 -34.24 -15.73 -1.86
CA HIS A 245 -33.14 -15.85 -2.81
C HIS A 245 -32.89 -14.55 -3.59
N PHE A 246 -33.97 -13.92 -4.07
CA PHE A 246 -33.89 -12.65 -4.78
C PHE A 246 -33.29 -11.54 -3.90
N ALA A 247 -33.75 -11.43 -2.65
CA ALA A 247 -33.19 -10.49 -1.67
C ALA A 247 -31.70 -10.79 -1.36
N CYS A 248 -31.31 -12.06 -1.28
CA CYS A 248 -29.92 -12.46 -1.04
C CYS A 248 -28.99 -12.03 -2.19
N VAL A 249 -29.40 -12.15 -3.46
CA VAL A 249 -28.59 -11.69 -4.60
C VAL A 249 -28.40 -10.16 -4.57
N ILE A 250 -29.44 -9.41 -4.19
CA ILE A 250 -29.32 -7.95 -4.01
C ILE A 250 -28.32 -7.62 -2.90
N LEU A 251 -28.35 -8.33 -1.77
CA LEU A 251 -27.40 -8.14 -0.66
C LEU A 251 -25.97 -8.53 -1.06
N LEU A 252 -25.78 -9.55 -1.90
CA LEU A 252 -24.48 -9.90 -2.48
C LEU A 252 -23.97 -8.77 -3.39
N LEU A 253 -24.83 -8.18 -4.21
CA LEU A 253 -24.51 -7.01 -5.04
C LEU A 253 -24.07 -5.82 -4.18
N LEU A 254 -24.79 -5.52 -3.10
CA LEU A 254 -24.40 -4.49 -2.14
C LEU A 254 -23.05 -4.79 -1.46
N SER A 255 -22.76 -6.06 -1.19
CA SER A 255 -21.47 -6.48 -0.64
C SER A 255 -20.33 -6.24 -1.64
N VAL A 256 -20.51 -6.64 -2.90
CA VAL A 256 -19.52 -6.44 -3.97
C VAL A 256 -19.26 -4.96 -4.23
N THR A 257 -20.31 -4.14 -4.28
CA THR A 257 -20.16 -2.69 -4.47
C THR A 257 -19.46 -2.02 -3.30
N ALA A 258 -19.69 -2.47 -2.05
CA ALA A 258 -18.94 -2.02 -0.89
C ALA A 258 -17.45 -2.41 -0.98
N PHE A 259 -17.14 -3.62 -1.44
CA PHE A 259 -15.78 -4.08 -1.71
C PHE A 259 -15.08 -3.28 -2.82
N LYS A 260 -15.83 -2.83 -3.84
CA LYS A 260 -15.31 -2.03 -4.96
C LYS A 260 -15.04 -0.57 -4.61
N ARG A 261 -15.37 -0.11 -3.40
CA ARG A 261 -15.10 1.28 -3.02
C ARG A 261 -13.59 1.57 -3.12
N PRO A 262 -13.17 2.61 -3.86
CA PRO A 262 -11.76 2.91 -4.07
C PRO A 262 -10.97 3.03 -2.76
N THR A 263 -11.59 3.59 -1.71
CA THR A 263 -10.97 3.73 -0.38
C THR A 263 -10.78 2.39 0.35
N PHE A 264 -11.71 1.45 0.19
CA PHE A 264 -11.57 0.08 0.72
C PHE A 264 -10.44 -0.67 0.00
N LEU A 265 -10.40 -0.56 -1.33
CA LEU A 265 -9.33 -1.16 -2.14
C LEU A 265 -7.97 -0.54 -1.80
N ARG A 266 -7.90 0.79 -1.61
CA ARG A 266 -6.67 1.50 -1.21
C ARG A 266 -6.12 1.01 0.14
N ALA A 267 -6.99 0.78 1.12
CA ALA A 267 -6.59 0.35 2.47
C ALA A 267 -6.17 -1.13 2.59
N PHE A 268 -6.69 -2.00 1.72
CA PHE A 268 -6.47 -3.45 1.80
C PHE A 268 -5.69 -4.05 0.62
N LEU A 269 -5.42 -3.29 -0.44
CA LEU A 269 -4.82 -3.80 -1.68
C LEU A 269 -3.73 -2.89 -2.25
N GLY A 270 -3.35 -1.80 -1.58
CA GLY A 270 -2.47 -0.82 -2.20
C GLY A 270 -1.98 0.30 -1.30
N LEU A 271 -1.68 0.03 -0.02
CA LEU A 271 -0.77 0.94 0.67
C LEU A 271 0.66 0.50 0.34
N VAL A 272 1.43 1.37 -0.32
CA VAL A 272 2.85 1.50 0.00
C VAL A 272 2.94 1.44 1.53
N PRO A 273 3.79 0.58 2.12
CA PRO A 273 4.02 0.60 3.57
C PRO A 273 4.10 2.04 4.01
N SER A 274 3.46 2.42 5.13
CA SER A 274 3.72 3.75 5.68
C SER A 274 5.23 3.86 5.79
N LEU A 275 5.86 4.68 4.95
CA LEU A 275 7.22 5.13 5.17
C LEU A 275 7.14 5.63 6.60
N GLY A 276 7.76 4.90 7.54
CA GLY A 276 7.46 5.05 8.96
C GLY A 276 7.51 6.53 9.35
N PRO A 277 6.80 6.96 10.41
CA PRO A 277 6.71 8.37 10.79
C PRO A 277 8.07 9.05 11.01
N ASN A 278 9.15 8.26 11.12
CA ASN A 278 10.52 8.73 11.28
C ASN A 278 11.46 8.19 10.18
N PRO A 279 11.52 8.86 9.01
CA PRO A 279 12.66 8.80 8.13
C PRO A 279 13.51 10.04 8.43
N GLY A 280 14.59 9.89 9.22
CA GLY A 280 15.59 10.95 9.36
C GLY A 280 16.38 11.15 8.07
N VAL A 281 17.04 12.29 7.90
CA VAL A 281 18.11 12.46 6.90
C VAL A 281 18.96 11.19 6.94
N MET A 282 19.10 10.49 5.82
CA MET A 282 20.03 9.38 5.59
C MET A 282 20.20 8.45 6.81
N ARG A 283 19.53 7.30 6.86
CA ARG A 283 19.69 6.26 7.92
C ARG A 283 21.08 5.59 7.95
N GLY A 284 22.15 6.35 7.75
CA GLY A 284 23.28 6.24 8.66
C GLY A 284 22.78 6.77 10.00
N ASP A 285 22.43 5.87 10.90
CA ASP A 285 22.32 6.10 12.35
C ASP A 285 23.45 7.02 12.88
N GLN A 286 24.58 6.97 12.18
CA GLN A 286 25.66 7.90 12.22
C GLN A 286 26.04 8.42 10.83
N ILE A 287 26.28 9.72 10.72
CA ILE A 287 26.82 10.36 9.52
C ILE A 287 27.96 11.32 9.87
N VAL A 288 28.96 11.37 9.00
CA VAL A 288 30.09 12.29 9.11
C VAL A 288 30.00 13.31 7.98
N LEU A 289 30.14 14.59 8.31
CA LEU A 289 30.16 15.71 7.37
C LEU A 289 31.54 16.34 7.34
N ILE A 290 32.09 16.54 6.15
CA ILE A 290 33.36 17.24 5.94
C ILE A 290 33.09 18.52 5.17
N TYR A 291 33.66 19.64 5.64
CA TYR A 291 33.42 20.97 5.07
C TYR A 291 34.69 21.81 4.95
N GLU A 292 34.80 22.63 3.91
CA GLU A 292 35.95 23.52 3.72
C GLU A 292 35.83 24.79 4.59
N LYS A 293 34.66 25.43 4.57
CA LYS A 293 34.36 26.68 5.29
C LYS A 293 33.31 26.46 6.37
N ASP A 294 33.47 27.12 7.51
CA ASP A 294 32.53 27.04 8.64
C ASP A 294 31.09 27.43 8.26
N GLU A 295 30.90 28.28 7.25
CA GLU A 295 29.57 28.64 6.75
C GLU A 295 28.87 27.46 6.05
N ALA A 296 29.62 26.61 5.34
CA ALA A 296 29.07 25.53 4.53
C ALA A 296 28.42 24.43 5.37
N LYS A 297 28.89 24.21 6.61
CA LYS A 297 28.31 23.22 7.53
C LYS A 297 26.95 23.65 8.07
N MET A 298 26.67 24.95 8.12
CA MET A 298 25.51 25.47 8.85
C MET A 298 24.20 25.14 8.18
N THR A 299 24.14 25.13 6.85
CA THR A 299 22.94 24.74 6.10
C THR A 299 22.53 23.28 6.41
N PRO A 300 23.43 22.29 6.28
CA PRO A 300 23.22 20.92 6.78
C PRO A 300 22.76 20.81 8.23
N ILE A 301 23.45 21.48 9.15
CA ILE A 301 23.14 21.43 10.58
C ILE A 301 21.75 22.01 10.86
N ALA A 302 21.45 23.17 10.30
CA ALA A 302 20.14 23.80 10.46
C ALA A 302 19.01 22.93 9.90
N ARG A 303 19.21 22.29 8.74
CA ARG A 303 18.24 21.33 8.18
C ARG A 303 18.03 20.13 9.11
N PHE A 304 19.11 19.52 9.58
CA PHE A 304 19.07 18.36 10.48
C PHE A 304 18.36 18.69 11.82
N VAL A 305 18.61 19.88 12.36
CA VAL A 305 17.96 20.39 13.58
C VAL A 305 16.48 20.69 13.33
N ASN A 306 16.14 21.44 12.29
CA ASN A 306 14.75 21.81 11.99
C ASN A 306 13.87 20.59 11.74
N GLU A 307 14.37 19.62 10.96
CA GLU A 307 13.64 18.37 10.74
C GLU A 307 13.42 17.61 12.05
N GLY A 308 14.45 17.51 12.91
CA GLY A 308 14.34 16.88 14.21
C GLY A 308 13.26 17.50 15.09
N VAL A 309 13.29 18.83 15.23
CA VAL A 309 12.32 19.52 16.09
C VAL A 309 10.90 19.46 15.52
N ASN A 310 10.74 19.58 14.19
CA ASN A 310 9.43 19.45 13.53
C ASN A 310 8.82 18.04 13.70
N GLN A 311 9.66 17.01 13.79
CA GLN A 311 9.25 15.62 14.06
C GLN A 311 9.00 15.32 15.55
N GLN A 312 9.05 16.33 16.43
CA GLN A 312 8.99 16.17 17.89
C GLN A 312 10.11 15.29 18.47
N ASN A 313 11.25 15.23 17.78
CA ASN A 313 12.48 14.70 18.35
C ASN A 313 13.12 15.74 19.27
N ARG A 314 13.94 15.28 20.20
CA ARG A 314 14.84 16.15 20.96
C ARG A 314 16.16 16.25 20.20
N VAL A 315 16.68 17.46 20.08
CA VAL A 315 17.92 17.76 19.36
C VAL A 315 18.96 18.32 20.32
N LEU A 316 20.17 17.77 20.30
CA LEU A 316 21.33 18.33 20.99
C LEU A 316 22.38 18.71 19.96
N TYR A 317 22.88 19.94 20.06
CA TYR A 317 23.99 20.40 19.24
C TYR A 317 25.19 20.71 20.13
N PHE A 318 26.16 19.80 20.15
CA PHE A 318 27.45 19.96 20.80
C PHE A 318 28.32 20.87 19.94
N HIS A 319 28.47 22.11 20.38
CA HIS A 319 29.21 23.14 19.65
C HIS A 319 30.64 23.29 20.20
N SER A 320 31.59 23.62 19.32
CA SER A 320 32.97 23.92 19.68
C SER A 320 33.22 25.40 20.02
N ASN A 321 32.28 26.28 19.63
CA ASN A 321 32.34 27.74 19.82
C ASN A 321 31.64 28.17 21.13
N ASP A 322 31.40 29.47 21.33
CA ASP A 322 30.52 29.96 22.40
C ASP A 322 29.04 29.65 22.11
N GLU A 323 28.22 29.48 23.15
CA GLU A 323 26.79 29.17 23.00
C GLU A 323 26.05 30.31 22.26
N GLY A 324 26.45 31.57 22.49
CA GLY A 324 25.88 32.72 21.81
C GLY A 324 26.08 32.65 20.29
N ALA A 325 27.30 32.31 19.85
CA ALA A 325 27.62 32.15 18.43
C ALA A 325 26.81 31.02 17.78
N ALA A 326 26.70 29.87 18.44
CA ALA A 326 25.91 28.74 17.94
C ALA A 326 24.42 29.08 17.79
N ARG A 327 23.86 29.86 18.74
CA ARG A 327 22.48 30.36 18.66
C ARG A 327 22.29 31.28 17.45
N ASP A 328 23.20 32.22 17.24
CA ASP A 328 23.12 33.18 16.15
C ASP A 328 23.30 32.52 14.78
N GLU A 329 24.20 31.55 14.67
CA GLU A 329 24.41 30.77 13.44
C GLU A 329 23.18 29.93 13.07
N LEU A 330 22.58 29.22 14.03
CA LEU A 330 21.35 28.46 13.78
C LEU A 330 20.17 29.37 13.44
N SER A 331 20.03 30.50 14.14
CA SER A 331 18.94 31.45 13.89
C SER A 331 19.04 32.09 12.52
N ARG A 332 20.25 32.44 12.06
CA ARG A 332 20.49 32.98 10.71
C ARG A 332 20.13 31.96 9.61
N ASN A 333 20.26 30.67 9.90
CA ASN A 333 19.91 29.58 8.99
C ASN A 333 18.47 29.06 9.17
N GLY A 334 17.59 29.87 9.76
CA GLY A 334 16.15 29.62 9.78
C GLY A 334 15.66 28.65 10.87
N VAL A 335 16.45 28.40 11.92
CA VAL A 335 16.00 27.64 13.10
C VAL A 335 15.37 28.60 14.11
N ASP A 336 14.16 28.30 14.61
CA ASP A 336 13.56 29.05 15.73
C ASP A 336 14.18 28.63 17.07
N VAL A 337 15.42 29.08 17.30
CA VAL A 337 16.25 28.69 18.45
C VAL A 337 15.56 29.06 19.77
N LYS A 338 15.00 30.27 19.87
CA LYS A 338 14.36 30.76 21.10
C LYS A 338 13.15 29.91 21.48
N HIS A 339 12.27 29.61 20.52
CA HIS A 339 11.12 28.74 20.77
C HIS A 339 11.54 27.32 21.18
N ASN A 340 12.52 26.76 20.47
CA ASN A 340 12.92 25.36 20.64
C ASN A 340 13.72 25.12 21.93
N LEU A 341 14.53 26.08 22.38
CA LEU A 341 15.16 26.06 23.69
C LEU A 341 14.11 26.14 24.81
N THR A 342 13.15 27.06 24.70
CA THR A 342 12.10 27.25 25.73
C THR A 342 11.22 26.00 25.90
N LYS A 343 10.91 25.29 24.80
CA LYS A 343 10.18 24.02 24.84
C LYS A 343 11.03 22.80 25.24
N GLY A 344 12.34 22.98 25.42
CA GLY A 344 13.28 21.88 25.69
C GLY A 344 13.46 20.90 24.52
N ASN A 345 13.08 21.30 23.31
CA ASN A 345 13.25 20.50 22.10
C ASN A 345 14.68 20.59 21.53
N LEU A 346 15.37 21.70 21.79
CA LEU A 346 16.77 21.93 21.42
C LEU A 346 17.60 22.18 22.69
N ARG A 347 18.84 21.67 22.73
CA ARG A 347 19.88 22.06 23.70
C ARG A 347 21.20 22.28 22.97
N LEU A 348 22.00 23.23 23.48
CA LEU A 348 23.28 23.63 22.91
C LEU A 348 24.40 23.43 23.94
N PRO A 349 24.77 22.19 24.30
CA PRO A 349 25.90 21.93 25.19
C PRO A 349 27.24 22.23 24.51
N SER A 350 28.27 22.56 25.31
CA SER A 350 29.66 22.61 24.81
C SER A 350 30.18 21.21 24.48
N LEU A 351 30.97 21.09 23.42
CA LEU A 351 31.65 19.85 23.03
C LEU A 351 32.51 19.26 24.17
N GLU A 352 33.08 20.10 25.03
CA GLU A 352 33.92 19.66 26.15
C GLU A 352 33.13 18.90 27.21
N SER A 353 31.83 19.19 27.34
CA SER A 353 30.93 18.49 28.26
C SER A 353 30.69 17.03 27.88
N LEU A 354 30.97 16.65 26.63
CA LEU A 354 30.79 15.29 26.13
C LEU A 354 31.89 14.32 26.58
N TYR A 355 33.09 14.84 26.88
CA TYR A 355 34.30 14.04 27.10
C TYR A 355 34.91 14.17 28.50
N GLN A 356 34.24 14.84 29.44
CA GLN A 356 34.67 15.01 30.83
C GLN A 356 36.14 15.47 31.01
N GLY A 357 36.65 16.35 30.14
CA GLY A 357 37.98 16.92 30.29
C GLY A 357 38.59 17.48 29.01
N GLU A 358 39.35 18.56 29.13
CA GLU A 358 40.18 19.11 28.05
C GLU A 358 41.28 18.09 27.70
N ASN A 359 41.28 17.56 26.48
CA ASN A 359 42.31 16.69 25.87
C ASN A 359 42.29 15.17 26.09
N LEU A 360 41.30 14.58 26.79
CA LEU A 360 41.16 13.11 26.85
C LEU A 360 40.03 12.63 25.91
N LEU A 361 40.31 11.61 25.12
CA LEU A 361 39.29 10.84 24.38
C LEU A 361 38.78 9.75 25.33
N ASP A 362 37.79 10.10 26.16
CA ASP A 362 37.04 9.14 26.96
C ASP A 362 35.83 8.63 26.17
N GLU A 363 36.04 7.50 25.50
CA GLU A 363 35.06 6.88 24.58
C GLU A 363 33.82 6.39 25.34
N GLU A 364 34.03 5.76 26.49
CA GLU A 364 32.97 5.17 27.30
C GLU A 364 32.14 6.25 28.00
N ALA A 365 32.77 7.34 28.45
CA ALA A 365 32.03 8.48 29.00
C ALA A 365 31.11 9.11 27.95
N ALA A 366 31.61 9.36 26.74
CA ALA A 366 30.82 9.98 25.66
C ALA A 366 29.65 9.09 25.22
N ILE A 367 29.90 7.79 24.99
CA ILE A 367 28.86 6.83 24.61
C ILE A 367 27.85 6.64 25.75
N GLY A 368 28.32 6.51 26.99
CA GLY A 368 27.47 6.36 28.17
C GLY A 368 26.55 7.57 28.37
N GLN A 369 27.06 8.78 28.19
CA GLN A 369 26.26 10.01 28.25
C GLN A 369 25.21 10.05 27.14
N CYS A 370 25.54 9.62 25.92
CA CYS A 370 24.56 9.55 24.84
C CYS A 370 23.42 8.56 25.13
N GLN A 371 23.74 7.41 25.74
CA GLN A 371 22.74 6.43 26.17
C GLN A 371 21.85 6.98 27.29
N GLU A 372 22.42 7.69 28.26
CA GLU A 372 21.66 8.36 29.32
C GLU A 372 20.71 9.41 28.75
N LEU A 373 21.19 10.25 27.82
CA LEU A 373 20.38 11.25 27.12
C LEU A 373 19.26 10.60 26.30
N ALA A 374 19.52 9.45 25.67
CA ALA A 374 18.49 8.69 24.95
C ALA A 374 17.39 8.19 25.91
N ASN A 375 17.77 7.68 27.08
CA ASN A 375 16.82 7.23 28.10
C ASN A 375 16.02 8.39 28.70
N GLU A 376 16.65 9.54 28.98
CA GLU A 376 15.98 10.76 29.40
C GLU A 376 14.96 11.21 28.34
N THR A 377 15.36 11.18 27.07
CA THR A 377 14.50 11.58 25.94
C THR A 377 13.30 10.63 25.77
N ARG A 378 13.48 9.33 26.01
CA ARG A 378 12.37 8.35 26.05
C ARG A 378 11.43 8.64 27.21
N ALA A 379 11.95 8.96 28.39
CA ALA A 379 11.12 9.32 29.55
C ALA A 379 10.26 10.57 29.29
N LEU A 380 10.77 11.51 28.50
CA LEU A 380 10.04 12.70 28.05
C LEU A 380 9.02 12.42 26.92
N SER A 381 8.81 11.16 26.53
CA SER A 381 7.86 10.73 25.49
C SER A 381 8.07 11.44 24.14
N LYS A 382 9.34 11.70 23.77
CA LYS A 382 9.72 12.24 22.46
C LYS A 382 9.83 11.11 21.43
N ASN A 383 9.79 11.46 20.15
CA ASN A 383 9.81 10.48 19.05
C ASN A 383 11.21 9.93 18.73
N GLY A 384 12.27 10.58 19.22
CA GLY A 384 13.67 10.25 18.94
C GLY A 384 14.64 11.26 19.52
N LEU A 385 15.93 10.92 19.48
CA LEU A 385 17.05 11.76 19.86
C LEU A 385 17.94 12.03 18.64
N ARG A 386 18.20 13.30 18.34
CA ARG A 386 19.17 13.72 17.31
C ARG A 386 20.33 14.46 17.95
N ILE A 387 21.55 14.07 17.61
CA ILE A 387 22.78 14.64 18.17
C ILE A 387 23.61 15.18 17.01
N VAL A 388 24.02 16.44 17.12
CA VAL A 388 25.05 17.05 16.26
C VAL A 388 26.30 17.24 17.10
N ILE A 389 27.44 16.77 16.63
CA ILE A 389 28.74 16.93 17.28
C ILE A 389 29.67 17.67 16.31
N ASP A 390 29.91 18.95 16.55
CA ASP A 390 30.79 19.75 15.71
C ASP A 390 32.20 19.79 16.29
N TYR A 391 33.06 18.96 15.72
CA TYR A 391 34.47 18.89 16.09
C TYR A 391 35.28 20.07 15.54
N GLY A 392 34.80 20.77 14.52
CA GLY A 392 35.60 21.81 13.87
C GLY A 392 36.89 21.24 13.27
N ASP A 393 38.00 21.90 13.59
CA ASP A 393 39.37 21.46 13.31
C ASP A 393 39.96 20.54 14.41
N ARG A 394 39.19 20.24 15.46
CA ARG A 394 39.66 19.52 16.65
C ARG A 394 39.55 18.01 16.47
N ILE A 395 40.63 17.39 15.97
CA ILE A 395 40.81 15.93 16.00
C ILE A 395 41.55 15.50 17.28
N LYS A 396 41.06 14.46 17.96
CA LYS A 396 41.71 13.92 19.15
C LYS A 396 42.69 12.80 18.77
N ARG A 397 43.88 12.80 19.40
CA ARG A 397 44.87 11.72 19.24
C ARG A 397 44.72 10.69 20.38
N PRO A 398 45.02 9.40 20.14
CA PRO A 398 45.51 8.79 18.89
C PRO A 398 44.44 8.68 17.79
N LEU A 399 44.81 8.97 16.53
CA LEU A 399 43.85 9.10 15.42
C LEU A 399 43.14 7.79 15.06
N GLN A 400 43.84 6.66 15.10
CA GLN A 400 43.23 5.37 14.82
C GLN A 400 42.16 5.02 15.87
N LYS A 401 42.44 5.34 17.14
CA LYS A 401 41.51 5.18 18.25
C LYS A 401 40.33 6.13 18.13
N PHE A 402 40.58 7.37 17.73
CA PHE A 402 39.54 8.34 17.41
C PHE A 402 38.63 7.87 16.27
N VAL A 403 39.17 7.39 15.16
CA VAL A 403 38.34 6.84 14.05
C VAL A 403 37.54 5.62 14.48
N SER A 404 38.08 4.73 15.33
CA SER A 404 37.28 3.63 15.88
C SER A 404 36.17 4.10 16.80
N HIS A 405 36.42 5.13 17.61
CA HIS A 405 35.41 5.76 18.45
C HIS A 405 34.31 6.41 17.62
N ILE A 406 34.68 7.19 16.59
CA ILE A 406 33.72 7.74 15.66
C ILE A 406 32.95 6.59 15.02
N ALA A 407 33.58 5.60 14.41
CA ALA A 407 32.88 4.49 13.77
C ALA A 407 32.19 3.47 14.70
N ASP A 408 32.09 3.73 16.01
CA ASP A 408 31.49 2.78 16.95
C ASP A 408 29.97 2.74 16.77
N SER A 409 29.45 1.56 16.42
CA SER A 409 28.01 1.29 16.29
C SER A 409 27.18 1.65 17.54
N ARG A 410 27.81 1.76 18.72
CA ARG A 410 27.15 2.13 19.98
C ARG A 410 26.72 3.60 20.07
N TRP A 411 27.17 4.45 19.14
CA TRP A 411 26.63 5.82 19.00
C TRP A 411 25.15 5.84 18.67
N ALA A 412 24.66 4.75 18.07
CA ALA A 412 23.28 4.59 17.71
C ALA A 412 22.64 3.41 18.44
N THR A 413 21.31 3.34 18.36
CA THR A 413 20.53 2.29 19.00
C THR A 413 19.92 1.37 17.95
N PRO A 414 19.80 0.05 18.22
CA PRO A 414 19.24 -0.90 17.24
C PRO A 414 17.79 -0.62 16.81
N ASP A 415 17.07 0.20 17.59
CA ASP A 415 15.72 0.69 17.27
C ASP A 415 15.73 2.01 16.47
N HIS A 416 16.91 2.48 16.03
CA HIS A 416 17.12 3.72 15.28
C HIS A 416 16.57 4.97 15.99
N TYR A 417 16.49 4.92 17.32
CA TYR A 417 15.97 6.00 18.14
C TYR A 417 16.95 7.17 18.26
N VAL A 418 18.26 6.90 18.14
CA VAL A 418 19.33 7.90 18.20
C VAL A 418 19.94 8.08 16.81
N GLN A 419 20.04 9.34 16.37
CA GLN A 419 20.69 9.73 15.11
C GLN A 419 21.82 10.71 15.41
N VAL A 420 23.02 10.44 14.90
CA VAL A 420 24.20 11.25 15.18
C VAL A 420 24.80 11.80 13.90
N MET A 421 24.97 13.13 13.85
CA MET A 421 25.73 13.82 12.82
C MET A 421 27.01 14.39 13.42
N MET A 422 28.15 14.06 12.84
CA MET A 422 29.45 14.54 13.29
C MET A 422 30.07 15.40 12.19
N THR A 423 30.54 16.60 12.52
CA THR A 423 31.05 17.54 11.51
C THR A 423 32.52 17.87 11.74
N PHE A 424 33.30 17.87 10.67
CA PHE A 424 34.75 18.14 10.67
C PHE A 424 35.10 19.14 9.57
N ALA A 425 35.98 20.08 9.88
CA ALA A 425 36.60 20.92 8.87
C ALA A 425 37.62 20.08 8.07
N ASP A 426 37.71 20.26 6.77
CA ASP A 426 38.64 19.53 5.88
C ASP A 426 40.10 19.70 6.33
N ARG A 427 40.45 20.90 6.78
CA ARG A 427 41.74 21.23 7.42
C ARG A 427 42.12 20.33 8.60
N ALA A 428 41.15 19.69 9.25
CA ALA A 428 41.42 18.72 10.32
C ALA A 428 42.15 17.46 9.80
N PHE A 429 42.04 17.16 8.50
CA PHE A 429 42.61 15.98 7.85
C PHE A 429 43.67 16.29 6.79
N GLU A 430 44.05 17.56 6.58
CA GLU A 430 45.04 17.99 5.58
C GLU A 430 46.34 17.17 5.60
N ASN A 431 46.85 16.88 6.80
CA ASN A 431 48.09 16.10 6.99
C ASN A 431 47.84 14.61 7.31
N GLU A 432 46.59 14.15 7.24
CA GLU A 432 46.14 12.85 7.77
C GLU A 432 45.18 12.16 6.79
N GLN A 433 45.42 12.26 5.47
CA GLN A 433 44.53 11.67 4.44
C GLN A 433 44.31 10.16 4.58
N ALA A 434 45.28 9.42 5.12
CA ALA A 434 45.12 8.00 5.43
C ALA A 434 44.07 7.74 6.53
N THR A 435 43.92 8.68 7.46
CA THR A 435 42.90 8.65 8.51
C THR A 435 41.52 8.96 7.93
N LEU A 436 41.44 9.94 7.02
CA LEU A 436 40.21 10.28 6.31
C LEU A 436 39.70 9.12 5.44
N SER A 437 40.59 8.46 4.68
CA SER A 437 40.21 7.30 3.88
C SER A 437 39.75 6.12 4.74
N LEU A 438 40.38 5.90 5.89
CA LEU A 438 39.93 4.91 6.87
C LEU A 438 38.53 5.26 7.43
N LEU A 439 38.25 6.53 7.69
CA LEU A 439 36.94 6.98 8.15
C LEU A 439 35.86 6.77 7.07
N LYS A 440 36.14 7.19 5.83
CA LYS A 440 35.27 6.97 4.64
C LYS A 440 34.97 5.48 4.42
N SER A 441 35.87 4.58 4.81
CA SER A 441 35.67 3.12 4.70
C SER A 441 34.76 2.52 5.78
N LYS A 442 34.56 3.22 6.91
CA LYS A 442 33.86 2.69 8.10
C LYS A 442 32.51 3.32 8.37
N VAL A 443 32.32 4.58 8.00
CA VAL A 443 31.09 5.34 8.28
C VAL A 443 30.68 6.09 7.00
N PRO A 444 29.37 6.28 6.75
CA PRO A 444 28.92 7.17 5.70
C PRO A 444 29.48 8.59 5.90
N VAL A 445 30.30 9.05 4.96
CA VAL A 445 30.87 10.40 4.94
C VAL A 445 30.26 11.18 3.79
N ILE A 446 29.67 12.34 4.10
CA ILE A 446 29.29 13.36 3.13
C ILE A 446 30.42 14.38 3.05
N ASP A 447 30.99 14.51 1.86
CA ASP A 447 32.06 15.45 1.60
C ASP A 447 31.52 16.68 0.85
N LEU A 448 31.32 17.79 1.56
CA LEU A 448 30.82 19.03 0.98
C LEU A 448 31.86 19.74 0.10
N THR A 449 33.14 19.37 0.23
CA THR A 449 34.23 19.97 -0.54
C THR A 449 34.20 19.52 -2.00
N GLU A 450 33.79 18.27 -2.24
CA GLU A 450 33.91 17.66 -3.56
C GLU A 450 32.62 17.71 -4.40
N SER A 451 31.43 17.96 -3.81
CA SER A 451 30.18 17.50 -4.44
C SER A 451 28.92 18.39 -4.34
N SER A 452 28.98 19.58 -3.74
CA SER A 452 27.78 20.43 -3.51
C SER A 452 27.18 21.09 -4.76
N ASP A 453 27.95 21.27 -5.84
CA ASP A 453 27.46 21.85 -7.11
C ASP A 453 28.01 21.13 -8.36
N VAL A 454 28.50 19.89 -8.24
CA VAL A 454 29.22 19.23 -9.35
C VAL A 454 28.33 19.04 -10.56
N PHE A 455 27.11 18.53 -10.37
CA PHE A 455 26.16 18.35 -11.44
C PHE A 455 25.71 19.71 -11.98
N SER A 456 25.30 20.62 -11.10
CA SER A 456 24.82 21.95 -11.43
C SER A 456 25.84 22.71 -12.28
N ARG A 457 27.11 22.76 -11.85
CA ARG A 457 28.20 23.38 -12.62
C ARG A 457 28.46 22.67 -13.94
N THR A 458 28.36 21.34 -13.98
CA THR A 458 28.52 20.57 -15.22
C THR A 458 27.49 21.01 -16.26
N VAL A 459 26.25 21.28 -15.85
CA VAL A 459 25.18 21.76 -16.75
C VAL A 459 25.12 23.29 -16.85
N GLY A 460 26.07 24.02 -16.26
CA GLY A 460 26.12 25.49 -16.33
C GLY A 460 25.06 26.21 -15.51
N LEU A 461 24.56 25.60 -14.44
CA LEU A 461 23.57 26.12 -13.49
C LEU A 461 24.14 26.16 -12.07
N SER A 462 23.46 26.88 -11.18
CA SER A 462 23.64 26.73 -9.72
C SER A 462 22.66 25.70 -9.15
N HIS A 463 22.98 25.14 -7.97
CA HIS A 463 22.07 24.23 -7.28
C HIS A 463 20.71 24.87 -7.02
N ASP A 464 20.67 26.15 -6.62
CA ASP A 464 19.44 26.91 -6.41
C ASP A 464 18.59 27.09 -7.68
N GLU A 465 19.20 27.07 -8.87
CA GLU A 465 18.47 27.12 -10.14
C GLU A 465 17.83 25.77 -10.51
N ILE A 466 18.36 24.66 -9.98
CA ILE A 466 17.88 23.29 -10.21
C ILE A 466 16.88 22.86 -9.14
N ALA A 467 17.12 23.24 -7.89
CA ALA A 467 16.29 22.88 -6.74
C ALA A 467 14.83 23.30 -6.97
N GLY A 468 13.92 22.34 -6.78
CA GLY A 468 12.47 22.56 -6.95
C GLY A 468 11.96 22.54 -8.39
N ARG A 469 12.85 22.48 -9.40
CA ARG A 469 12.46 22.45 -10.82
C ARG A 469 11.97 21.07 -11.27
N LYS A 470 11.13 21.09 -12.29
CA LYS A 470 10.69 19.90 -13.03
C LYS A 470 11.52 19.78 -14.30
N ILE A 471 12.29 18.71 -14.37
CA ILE A 471 13.34 18.50 -15.34
C ILE A 471 12.97 17.30 -16.20
N LEU A 472 12.98 17.49 -17.52
CA LEU A 472 13.01 16.41 -18.49
C LEU A 472 14.47 16.12 -18.85
N LEU A 473 14.92 14.90 -18.59
CA LEU A 473 16.21 14.41 -19.09
C LEU A 473 15.97 13.56 -20.33
N GLU A 474 16.22 14.15 -21.49
CA GLU A 474 16.24 13.46 -22.76
C GLU A 474 17.60 12.79 -22.96
N TYR A 475 17.60 11.49 -23.17
CA TYR A 475 18.84 10.74 -23.28
C TYR A 475 18.88 9.85 -24.51
N ASP A 476 20.07 9.77 -25.10
CA ASP A 476 20.47 8.67 -25.95
C ASP A 476 21.03 7.54 -25.06
N PRO A 477 20.63 6.27 -25.23
CA PRO A 477 21.20 5.15 -24.48
C PRO A 477 22.73 5.03 -24.54
N LEU A 478 23.38 5.59 -25.57
CA LEU A 478 24.83 5.60 -25.75
C LEU A 478 25.53 6.82 -25.14
N SER A 479 24.80 7.76 -24.53
CA SER A 479 25.35 9.00 -23.99
C SER A 479 26.02 8.85 -22.61
N GLY A 480 25.78 7.75 -21.89
CA GLY A 480 26.26 7.57 -20.52
C GLY A 480 25.49 8.39 -19.48
N TYR A 481 24.21 8.68 -19.75
CA TYR A 481 23.28 9.42 -18.89
C TYR A 481 23.18 8.90 -17.46
N GLU A 482 23.54 7.64 -17.22
CA GLU A 482 23.59 7.04 -15.88
C GLU A 482 24.57 7.80 -14.96
N LYS A 483 25.70 8.26 -15.52
CA LYS A 483 26.69 9.05 -14.77
C LYS A 483 26.18 10.45 -14.43
N ILE A 484 25.39 11.03 -15.32
CA ILE A 484 24.77 12.35 -15.13
C ILE A 484 23.77 12.27 -13.96
N LEU A 485 22.93 11.24 -13.95
CA LEU A 485 21.99 11.02 -12.87
C LEU A 485 22.68 10.69 -11.55
N LYS A 486 23.75 9.88 -11.58
CA LYS A 486 24.55 9.60 -10.38
C LYS A 486 25.12 10.89 -9.79
N SER A 487 25.72 11.74 -10.63
CA SER A 487 26.22 13.06 -10.22
C SER A 487 25.12 13.94 -9.59
N LEU A 488 23.92 13.94 -10.18
CA LEU A 488 22.76 14.65 -9.61
C LEU A 488 22.34 14.09 -8.25
N ALA A 489 22.28 12.76 -8.11
CA ALA A 489 21.91 12.11 -6.85
C ALA A 489 22.95 12.38 -5.76
N THR A 490 24.24 12.34 -6.11
CA THR A 490 25.34 12.70 -5.20
C THR A 490 25.25 14.17 -4.81
N GLU A 491 25.02 15.09 -5.74
CA GLU A 491 24.86 16.52 -5.43
C GLU A 491 23.64 16.78 -4.52
N ALA A 492 22.49 16.18 -4.83
CA ALA A 492 21.29 16.29 -4.00
C ALA A 492 21.57 15.79 -2.57
N THR A 493 22.25 14.65 -2.45
CA THR A 493 22.67 14.08 -1.15
C THR A 493 23.59 15.03 -0.38
N SER A 494 24.57 15.61 -1.05
CA SER A 494 25.51 16.57 -0.45
C SER A 494 24.85 17.86 -0.03
N ASN A 495 23.75 18.24 -0.68
CA ASN A 495 22.87 19.33 -0.26
C ASN A 495 21.83 18.90 0.78
N PHE A 496 21.93 17.69 1.35
CA PHE A 496 20.99 17.15 2.35
C PHE A 496 19.56 17.03 1.82
N GLU A 497 19.42 16.80 0.53
CA GLU A 497 18.16 16.48 -0.12
C GLU A 497 18.04 14.96 -0.26
N ARG A 498 16.84 14.42 -0.04
CA ARG A 498 16.63 12.98 -0.25
C ARG A 498 16.51 12.67 -1.72
N VAL A 499 17.03 11.53 -2.14
CA VAL A 499 16.83 11.02 -3.50
C VAL A 499 15.83 9.87 -3.45
N ILE A 500 14.77 9.99 -4.24
CA ILE A 500 13.75 8.95 -4.43
C ILE A 500 13.79 8.51 -5.88
N LEU A 501 14.04 7.23 -6.13
CA LEU A 501 14.15 6.68 -7.48
C LEU A 501 13.01 5.70 -7.77
N PHE A 502 12.20 6.02 -8.78
CA PHE A 502 11.28 5.08 -9.41
C PHE A 502 11.97 4.49 -10.63
N THR A 503 12.30 3.20 -10.60
CA THR A 503 13.03 2.53 -11.68
C THR A 503 12.56 1.09 -11.86
N ARG A 504 13.03 0.41 -12.90
CA ARG A 504 12.82 -1.02 -13.11
C ARG A 504 14.11 -1.79 -12.83
N LYS A 505 14.00 -3.06 -12.44
CA LYS A 505 15.17 -3.89 -12.10
C LYS A 505 16.11 -4.15 -13.27
N ASP A 506 15.61 -4.04 -14.50
CA ASP A 506 16.36 -4.17 -15.75
C ASP A 506 16.95 -2.85 -16.27
N SER A 507 16.71 -1.72 -15.57
CA SER A 507 17.28 -0.44 -15.97
C SER A 507 18.76 -0.32 -15.56
N PRO A 508 19.63 0.23 -16.42
CA PRO A 508 21.01 0.58 -16.05
C PRO A 508 21.11 1.53 -14.85
N ILE A 509 20.08 2.33 -14.59
CA ILE A 509 20.01 3.24 -13.45
C ILE A 509 19.90 2.47 -12.14
N HIS A 510 19.19 1.34 -12.11
CA HIS A 510 19.07 0.53 -10.89
C HIS A 510 20.43 0.10 -10.36
N SER A 511 21.28 -0.48 -11.21
CA SER A 511 22.62 -0.94 -10.81
C SER A 511 23.58 0.21 -10.51
N THR A 512 23.44 1.34 -11.20
CA THR A 512 24.32 2.51 -11.01
C THR A 512 24.06 3.22 -9.68
N MET A 513 22.82 3.15 -9.20
CA MET A 513 22.33 3.86 -8.02
C MET A 513 22.21 2.98 -6.76
N GLU A 514 22.46 1.68 -6.86
CA GLU A 514 22.30 0.73 -5.74
C GLU A 514 23.18 1.08 -4.52
N ASP A 515 24.36 1.65 -4.77
CA ASP A 515 25.33 2.03 -3.75
C ASP A 515 25.18 3.49 -3.26
N GLU A 516 24.22 4.27 -3.80
CA GLU A 516 24.07 5.68 -3.39
C GLU A 516 23.49 5.77 -1.97
N PRO A 517 24.19 6.45 -1.04
CA PRO A 517 23.74 6.56 0.34
C PRO A 517 22.40 7.29 0.43
N GLY A 518 21.50 6.80 1.29
CA GLY A 518 20.20 7.42 1.58
C GLY A 518 19.21 7.50 0.42
N LEU A 519 19.45 6.77 -0.67
CA LEU A 519 18.50 6.57 -1.77
C LEU A 519 17.33 5.68 -1.32
N LYS A 520 16.10 6.13 -1.57
CA LYS A 520 14.91 5.27 -1.50
C LYS A 520 14.51 4.83 -2.91
N MET A 521 14.41 3.53 -3.13
CA MET A 521 14.08 2.95 -4.42
C MET A 521 12.67 2.35 -4.44
N PHE A 522 11.90 2.74 -5.46
CA PHE A 522 10.63 2.15 -5.84
C PHE A 522 10.83 1.36 -7.13
N VAL A 523 10.92 0.03 -7.01
CA VAL A 523 11.19 -0.87 -8.12
C VAL A 523 9.88 -1.29 -8.78
N LEU A 524 9.63 -0.76 -9.97
CA LEU A 524 8.52 -1.10 -10.84
C LEU A 524 8.74 -2.52 -11.41
N THR A 525 7.87 -3.46 -11.06
CA THR A 525 7.98 -4.87 -11.46
C THR A 525 6.63 -5.52 -11.72
N SER A 526 6.60 -6.55 -12.59
CA SER A 526 5.43 -7.40 -12.82
C SER A 526 5.27 -8.53 -11.80
N ARG A 527 6.27 -8.72 -10.91
CA ARG A 527 6.32 -9.81 -9.92
C ARG A 527 5.34 -9.64 -8.77
N VAL A 528 4.86 -8.42 -8.55
CA VAL A 528 3.93 -8.09 -7.47
C VAL A 528 2.65 -7.51 -8.06
N SER A 529 1.51 -7.82 -7.45
CA SER A 529 0.20 -7.26 -7.81
C SER A 529 -0.26 -6.14 -6.87
N TYR A 530 0.57 -5.78 -5.89
CA TYR A 530 0.38 -4.69 -4.93
C TYR A 530 1.77 -4.24 -4.43
N PRO A 531 1.92 -3.01 -3.90
CA PRO A 531 3.19 -2.54 -3.36
C PRO A 531 3.68 -3.42 -2.22
N LYS A 532 4.96 -3.81 -2.23
CA LYS A 532 5.55 -4.70 -1.22
C LYS A 532 6.95 -4.23 -0.83
N GLU A 533 7.22 -4.11 0.46
CA GLU A 533 8.58 -3.89 0.97
C GLU A 533 9.44 -5.13 0.70
N GLU A 534 10.57 -4.95 0.00
CA GLU A 534 11.59 -5.98 -0.18
C GLU A 534 12.72 -5.79 0.83
N SER A 535 13.14 -4.54 1.00
CA SER A 535 14.05 -4.11 2.05
C SER A 535 13.67 -2.70 2.52
N GLU A 536 14.32 -2.22 3.56
CA GLU A 536 14.08 -0.91 4.15
C GLU A 536 14.16 0.24 3.14
N ASN A 537 15.06 0.18 2.15
CA ASN A 537 15.19 1.19 1.11
C ASN A 537 14.56 0.80 -0.23
N VAL A 538 14.03 -0.43 -0.36
CA VAL A 538 13.50 -0.95 -1.63
C VAL A 538 12.05 -1.40 -1.48
N VAL A 539 11.16 -0.73 -2.21
CA VAL A 539 9.74 -1.08 -2.31
C VAL A 539 9.41 -1.50 -3.73
N LEU A 540 8.85 -2.69 -3.88
CA LEU A 540 8.36 -3.20 -5.15
C LEU A 540 6.98 -2.63 -5.45
N ILE A 541 6.76 -2.10 -6.65
CA ILE A 541 5.46 -1.58 -7.12
C ILE A 541 5.07 -2.30 -8.42
N PRO A 542 3.80 -2.64 -8.64
CA PRO A 542 3.33 -3.13 -9.94
C PRO A 542 3.61 -2.16 -11.09
N ALA A 543 4.39 -2.58 -12.09
CA ALA A 543 4.86 -1.72 -13.18
C ALA A 543 3.76 -1.19 -14.11
N PHE A 544 2.64 -1.90 -14.22
CA PHE A 544 1.56 -1.62 -15.17
C PHE A 544 0.35 -0.91 -14.55
N ASP A 545 0.45 -0.48 -13.29
CA ASP A 545 -0.63 0.17 -12.58
C ASP A 545 -0.26 1.63 -12.26
N SER A 546 -0.54 2.53 -13.21
CA SER A 546 -0.24 3.96 -13.08
C SER A 546 -0.86 4.59 -11.84
N SER A 547 -2.00 4.07 -11.38
CA SER A 547 -2.66 4.57 -10.17
C SER A 547 -1.87 4.24 -8.90
N LEU A 548 -1.25 3.06 -8.85
CA LEU A 548 -0.34 2.69 -7.76
C LEU A 548 0.93 3.51 -7.77
N ILE A 549 1.48 3.78 -8.96
CA ILE A 549 2.68 4.60 -9.10
C ILE A 549 2.39 6.04 -8.62
N LEU A 550 1.30 6.65 -9.07
CA LEU A 550 0.88 7.99 -8.64
C LEU A 550 0.56 8.06 -7.14
N ASP A 551 -0.13 7.07 -6.59
CA ASP A 551 -0.40 7.00 -5.15
C ASP A 551 0.89 6.85 -4.33
N SER A 552 1.88 6.13 -4.86
CA SER A 552 3.20 6.02 -4.24
C SER A 552 3.94 7.35 -4.25
N MET A 553 3.92 8.07 -5.39
CA MET A 553 4.46 9.43 -5.48
C MET A 553 3.79 10.37 -4.48
N ASN A 554 2.46 10.39 -4.43
CA ASN A 554 1.71 11.24 -3.50
C ASN A 554 2.07 10.96 -2.04
N LYS A 555 2.17 9.69 -1.64
CA LYS A 555 2.57 9.32 -0.27
C LYS A 555 4.01 9.69 0.04
N THR A 556 4.92 9.54 -0.91
CA THR A 556 6.30 10.02 -0.79
C THR A 556 6.32 11.53 -0.56
N ILE A 557 5.52 12.28 -1.33
CA ILE A 557 5.39 13.73 -1.17
C ILE A 557 4.84 14.10 0.21
N GLU A 558 3.78 13.44 0.66
CA GLU A 558 3.19 13.63 2.00
C GLU A 558 4.20 13.30 3.11
N ALA A 559 4.94 12.20 2.98
CA ALA A 559 5.95 11.77 3.95
C ALA A 559 7.13 12.75 4.07
N TYR A 560 7.44 13.48 2.99
CA TYR A 560 8.59 14.37 2.90
C TYR A 560 8.22 15.85 2.74
N ALA A 561 6.97 16.24 3.01
CA ALA A 561 6.47 17.61 2.80
C ALA A 561 7.28 18.70 3.55
N ALA A 562 7.95 18.33 4.64
CA ALA A 562 8.74 19.23 5.46
C ALA A 562 10.15 19.51 4.93
N THR A 563 10.69 18.68 4.02
CA THR A 563 12.09 18.71 3.60
C THR A 563 12.22 18.73 2.07
N PRO A 564 13.19 19.46 1.50
CA PRO A 564 13.51 19.34 0.07
C PRO A 564 13.93 17.91 -0.30
N PHE A 565 13.48 17.44 -1.45
CA PHE A 565 13.90 16.14 -1.98
C PHE A 565 13.82 16.11 -3.51
N THR A 566 14.66 15.26 -4.09
CA THR A 566 14.73 14.96 -5.52
C THR A 566 14.04 13.64 -5.81
N MET A 567 13.08 13.64 -6.74
CA MET A 567 12.41 12.44 -7.24
C MET A 567 12.80 12.18 -8.68
N ILE A 568 13.37 11.02 -8.96
CA ILE A 568 13.80 10.56 -10.29
C ILE A 568 12.82 9.48 -10.78
N PHE A 569 12.29 9.64 -11.98
CA PHE A 569 11.38 8.69 -12.63
C PHE A 569 11.99 8.13 -13.92
N ASP A 570 12.36 6.85 -13.86
CA ASP A 570 12.99 6.08 -14.93
C ASP A 570 12.04 4.96 -15.42
N ASN A 571 11.39 5.10 -16.59
CA ASN A 571 11.40 6.25 -17.49
C ASN A 571 10.03 6.44 -18.17
N ILE A 572 9.80 7.62 -18.75
CA ILE A 572 8.58 7.93 -19.52
C ILE A 572 8.46 7.01 -20.74
N SER A 573 9.57 6.68 -21.42
CA SER A 573 9.53 5.83 -22.62
C SER A 573 8.85 4.49 -22.37
N HIS A 574 9.09 3.87 -21.22
CA HIS A 574 8.41 2.64 -20.83
C HIS A 574 6.90 2.86 -20.59
N GLN A 575 6.50 4.00 -20.03
CA GLN A 575 5.09 4.36 -19.89
C GLN A 575 4.41 4.56 -21.25
N ILE A 576 5.10 5.18 -22.21
CA ILE A 576 4.61 5.32 -23.59
C ILE A 576 4.38 3.94 -24.21
N PHE A 577 5.35 3.02 -24.11
CA PHE A 577 5.21 1.67 -24.67
C PHE A 577 4.10 0.83 -24.03
N THR A 578 3.82 1.06 -22.74
CA THR A 578 2.85 0.23 -21.99
C THR A 578 1.43 0.80 -21.98
N LEU A 579 1.28 2.13 -21.94
CA LEU A 579 -0.01 2.82 -21.82
C LEU A 579 -0.46 3.49 -23.14
N GLY A 580 0.47 3.73 -24.06
CA GLY A 580 0.28 4.62 -25.21
C GLY A 580 0.55 6.09 -24.88
N THR A 581 0.89 6.88 -25.90
CA THR A 581 1.36 8.28 -25.77
C THR A 581 0.40 9.17 -24.97
N GLU A 582 -0.89 9.18 -25.28
CA GLU A 582 -1.88 10.05 -24.59
C GLU A 582 -2.01 9.74 -23.10
N ARG A 583 -2.04 8.44 -22.75
CA ARG A 583 -2.16 8.01 -21.36
C ARG A 583 -0.87 8.25 -20.58
N ALA A 584 0.29 8.03 -21.21
CA ALA A 584 1.58 8.35 -20.63
C ALA A 584 1.71 9.87 -20.37
N HIS A 585 1.27 10.71 -21.30
CA HIS A 585 1.21 12.15 -21.12
C HIS A 585 0.30 12.55 -19.96
N SER A 586 -0.90 11.98 -19.87
CA SER A 586 -1.81 12.23 -18.74
C SER A 586 -1.21 11.79 -17.40
N PHE A 587 -0.50 10.65 -17.37
CA PHE A 587 0.22 10.18 -16.18
C PHE A 587 1.32 11.16 -15.75
N VAL A 588 2.19 11.58 -16.67
CA VAL A 588 3.28 12.51 -16.36
C VAL A 588 2.73 13.85 -15.88
N ARG A 589 1.70 14.38 -16.55
CA ARG A 589 1.01 15.59 -16.12
C ARG A 589 0.47 15.48 -14.69
N GLN A 590 -0.24 14.39 -14.38
CA GLN A 590 -0.76 14.16 -13.01
C GLN A 590 0.37 14.05 -11.99
N ALA A 591 1.47 13.38 -12.33
CA ALA A 591 2.64 13.29 -11.45
C ALA A 591 3.23 14.68 -11.16
N LEU A 592 3.35 15.54 -12.18
CA LEU A 592 3.83 16.91 -12.03
C LEU A 592 2.87 17.80 -11.23
N GLU A 593 1.55 17.62 -11.41
CA GLU A 593 0.51 18.29 -10.61
C GLU A 593 0.57 17.91 -9.12
N LEU A 594 1.05 16.71 -8.78
CA LEU A 594 1.34 16.35 -7.38
C LEU A 594 2.59 17.07 -6.85
N MET A 595 3.56 17.39 -7.71
CA MET A 595 4.85 17.96 -7.33
C MET A 595 4.92 19.49 -7.42
N VAL A 596 3.80 20.20 -7.26
CA VAL A 596 3.72 21.68 -7.39
C VAL A 596 4.64 22.43 -6.42
N SER A 597 5.01 21.83 -5.28
CA SER A 597 5.92 22.45 -4.33
C SER A 597 7.33 22.67 -4.90
N ASN A 598 7.88 23.87 -4.70
CA ASN A 598 9.28 24.21 -5.01
C ASN A 598 10.30 23.48 -4.13
N ARG A 599 9.85 22.62 -3.19
CA ARG A 599 10.73 21.73 -2.41
C ARG A 599 10.99 20.40 -3.12
N ILE A 600 10.31 20.15 -4.23
CA ILE A 600 10.37 18.86 -4.93
C ILE A 600 11.07 19.09 -6.26
N THR A 601 12.30 18.61 -6.38
CA THR A 601 12.98 18.53 -7.68
C THR A 601 12.50 17.26 -8.36
N GLY A 602 11.85 17.37 -9.53
CA GLY A 602 11.31 16.22 -10.25
C GLY A 602 12.10 15.97 -11.52
N VAL A 603 12.66 14.78 -11.72
CA VAL A 603 13.47 14.44 -12.88
C VAL A 603 12.83 13.26 -13.60
N PHE A 604 12.43 13.46 -14.84
CA PHE A 604 11.82 12.41 -15.65
C PHE A 604 12.69 12.09 -16.84
N LEU A 605 12.92 10.80 -17.08
CA LEU A 605 13.78 10.34 -18.16
C LEU A 605 12.96 10.03 -19.42
N LEU A 606 13.46 10.44 -20.58
CA LEU A 606 12.90 10.11 -21.89
C LEU A 606 14.01 9.67 -22.86
N ASN A 607 13.91 8.43 -23.36
CA ASN A 607 14.76 7.94 -24.45
C ASN A 607 14.30 8.56 -25.77
N TYR A 608 14.85 9.71 -26.14
CA TYR A 608 14.34 10.52 -27.26
C TYR A 608 14.50 9.84 -28.64
N PRO A 609 15.59 9.07 -28.95
CA PRO A 609 15.70 8.36 -30.22
C PRO A 609 14.65 7.27 -30.43
N ALA A 610 13.98 6.82 -29.36
CA ALA A 610 12.97 5.77 -29.43
C ALA A 610 11.57 6.27 -29.83
N HIS A 611 11.38 7.59 -29.95
CA HIS A 611 10.08 8.21 -30.23
C HIS A 611 10.17 9.20 -31.39
N ASP A 612 9.04 9.47 -32.03
CA ASP A 612 8.96 10.50 -33.06
C ASP A 612 9.00 11.91 -32.45
N VAL A 613 9.44 12.89 -33.25
CA VAL A 613 9.62 14.29 -32.81
C VAL A 613 8.34 14.88 -32.20
N LYS A 614 7.16 14.55 -32.74
CA LYS A 614 5.89 15.06 -32.22
C LYS A 614 5.62 14.51 -30.81
N THR A 615 5.91 13.22 -30.58
CA THR A 615 5.80 12.62 -29.25
C THR A 615 6.77 13.28 -28.27
N VAL A 616 8.04 13.45 -28.63
CA VAL A 616 9.04 14.10 -27.76
C VAL A 616 8.58 15.52 -27.38
N SER A 617 8.22 16.35 -28.36
CA SER A 617 7.76 17.72 -28.11
C SER A 617 6.46 17.83 -27.31
N MET A 618 5.65 16.78 -27.29
CA MET A 618 4.47 16.73 -26.42
C MET A 618 4.87 16.72 -24.94
N PHE A 619 5.93 15.99 -24.57
CA PHE A 619 6.41 15.90 -23.19
C PHE A 619 7.29 17.07 -22.80
N GLU A 620 8.15 17.57 -23.71
CA GLU A 620 8.96 18.79 -23.53
C GLU A 620 8.15 19.92 -22.87
N ASN A 621 6.91 20.14 -23.32
CA ASN A 621 6.05 21.24 -22.86
C ASN A 621 5.53 21.14 -21.42
N LEU A 622 5.79 20.03 -20.72
CA LEU A 622 5.35 19.83 -19.34
C LEU A 622 6.39 20.26 -18.30
N PHE A 623 7.64 20.49 -18.69
CA PHE A 623 8.77 20.67 -17.77
C PHE A 623 9.33 22.09 -17.78
N ASP A 624 9.94 22.50 -16.66
CA ASP A 624 10.58 23.82 -16.51
C ASP A 624 11.94 23.87 -17.22
N LEU A 625 12.65 22.74 -17.17
CA LEU A 625 14.01 22.57 -17.68
C LEU A 625 14.10 21.30 -18.51
N GLU A 626 14.83 21.38 -19.61
CA GLU A 626 15.16 20.25 -20.46
C GLU A 626 16.69 20.07 -20.47
N LEU A 627 17.13 18.84 -20.23
CA LEU A 627 18.52 18.42 -20.31
C LEU A 627 18.64 17.38 -21.42
N ILE A 628 19.51 17.62 -22.40
CA ILE A 628 19.70 16.72 -23.54
C ILE A 628 21.07 16.07 -23.44
N SER A 629 21.08 14.75 -23.26
CA SER A 629 22.27 13.91 -23.22
C SER A 629 22.41 13.15 -24.54
N SER A 630 23.21 13.70 -25.46
CA SER A 630 23.43 13.15 -26.80
C SER A 630 24.68 12.27 -26.87
N GLN A 631 24.77 11.42 -27.90
CA GLN A 631 25.95 10.59 -28.12
C GLN A 631 27.18 11.47 -28.42
N GLY A 632 28.26 11.27 -27.67
CA GLY A 632 29.53 11.99 -27.86
C GLY A 632 29.65 13.33 -27.15
N THR A 633 28.57 13.87 -26.58
CA THR A 633 28.62 15.05 -25.71
C THR A 633 28.86 14.64 -24.26
N ARG A 634 29.95 15.13 -23.65
CA ARG A 634 30.24 14.88 -22.22
C ARG A 634 29.38 15.68 -21.26
N ILE A 635 28.84 16.81 -21.73
CA ILE A 635 28.05 17.75 -20.96
C ILE A 635 26.65 17.81 -21.58
N PRO A 636 25.56 17.65 -20.79
CA PRO A 636 24.20 17.84 -21.28
C PRO A 636 23.96 19.25 -21.79
N GLU A 637 23.25 19.39 -22.91
CA GLU A 637 22.73 20.70 -23.35
C GLU A 637 21.54 21.08 -22.47
N VAL A 638 21.53 22.33 -21.97
CA VAL A 638 20.42 22.86 -21.15
C VAL A 638 19.53 23.74 -21.99
N ARG A 639 18.25 23.40 -22.08
CA ARG A 639 17.21 24.28 -22.63
C ARG A 639 16.30 24.74 -21.50
N LYS A 640 16.43 26.02 -21.14
CA LYS A 640 15.54 26.67 -20.17
C LYS A 640 14.27 27.13 -20.87
N LYS A 641 13.11 26.74 -20.36
CA LYS A 641 11.85 27.40 -20.75
C LYS A 641 11.64 28.62 -19.86
N LEU A 642 11.39 29.77 -20.48
CA LEU A 642 10.93 30.97 -19.77
C LEU A 642 9.59 30.63 -19.14
N THR A 643 9.57 30.41 -17.83
CA THR A 643 8.33 30.33 -17.08
C THR A 643 7.69 31.72 -17.12
N LEU A 644 6.53 31.81 -17.78
CA LEU A 644 5.61 32.93 -17.59
C LEU A 644 5.22 32.93 -16.12
N SER A 645 5.79 33.86 -15.36
CA SER A 645 5.38 34.18 -14.00
C SER A 645 3.87 34.43 -13.96
N ALA A 646 3.14 33.67 -13.13
CA ALA A 646 1.81 34.02 -12.65
C ALA A 646 1.73 33.69 -11.16
#